data_AF-A0AAQ4EVH4-F1
#
_entry.id   AF-A0AAQ4EVH4-F1
#
_cell.length_a   1.000
_cell.length_b   1.000
_cell.length_c   1.000
_cell.angle_alpha   90.00
_cell.angle_beta   90.00
_cell.angle_gamma   90.00
#
_symmetry.space_group_name_H-M   'P 1'
#
loop_
_entity.id
_entity.type
_entity.pdbx_description
1 polymer ?
#
loop_
_entity_poly.entity_id
_entity_poly.type
_entity_poly.pdbx_seq_one_letter_code
_entity_poly.pdbx_strand_id
1 'polypeptide(L)'
;MSSKVSRDTLYDCVNAVLQESARKHRKFLETVELQIALKNYDPQKDKRFSGTVELKHIPRPKFQVCILGDQQHCDEAKANNLAFMDTEALKKLNKSKKLVKKLAKKYDAFMASESLIKQIPRLLGPGLNKAGKFPTLLTHYESMMAKLDEVKATIKFQMKKGTDGDLPPATRNLMMSVRIEAFAAIEFFVIAGVALYVFLTPPPERGPWNVTCAGLHCYNLGRELYTAMDLRSDPCDDFYQFTCGRWAQHHPDHEDQFRYLEDRVYATANEKLRERMENLPPPDKPLSSTDKAALSYLSCVEVQTRHIDVPWKINELLFRQGKGVDGTGGGSLLEPSTGKLATPEAALQLLVSLALDLDIDVLFKVPSMEAPTVSPPVATVGQRTNIEDAAQNSTASTDGPATNGSGSGEVNPWLAAFNAALGDKGNLSADEPLFVADPRLFALTREVLERYPTRHVRYYAAFHVVRQLAPYTSYRLVDAMFAPENQTAAMVYYADACAAAASRLTSFALASYVFQNLVQQQQVQAAYDQLDALKNRTAGLASAWLAQPDQPWALQRLNAIKSMVAWPARLNGSSATAVDQFLAHLPDFRGYYVEIYFDAVAAIRNHEKAQLLDRTNGSVENKIAREEDGPFPGLRPTVRYSPWYGSILVSPSAILEPLFVNGSDSASLGAFGHLAGHELWHAALGEMPLGVSPQSDLTLGEETLKRHECVANVYKKAGANKRDAEKGSSENVADVVGLELAYSVYREGNASAPASGSSGGEGNATDIRGLNPDRLFFLASCLKWCSATPDTLSKTSLGYTTPRLRCNVPVAMLDAGSGFAEAFGCKPESKMVKMAAGPKCMAIEEKPMEPPRTYNVTG
;
A
#
# COMPACT_ATOMS: atom_id res chain seq x y z
N MET A 1 7.27 11.36 -23.81
CA MET A 1 8.66 11.43 -23.29
C MET A 1 8.55 11.41 -21.78
N SER A 2 8.86 10.29 -21.11
CA SER A 2 8.82 10.25 -19.65
C SER A 2 10.01 11.04 -19.08
N SER A 3 9.72 11.89 -18.09
CA SER A 3 10.77 12.60 -17.36
C SER A 3 11.60 11.59 -16.57
N LYS A 4 12.92 11.60 -16.75
CA LYS A 4 13.86 10.75 -15.98
C LYS A 4 14.00 11.16 -14.51
N VAL A 5 13.37 12.28 -14.13
CA VAL A 5 13.32 12.82 -12.77
C VAL A 5 11.85 12.88 -12.37
N SER A 6 11.49 12.23 -11.25
CA SER A 6 10.10 12.27 -10.78
C SER A 6 9.73 13.69 -10.38
N ARG A 7 8.48 14.06 -10.65
CA ARG A 7 7.94 15.37 -10.33
C ARG A 7 8.06 15.64 -8.83
N ASP A 8 7.84 14.62 -8.00
CA ASP A 8 7.86 14.73 -6.54
C ASP A 8 9.27 15.00 -6.01
N THR A 9 10.28 14.32 -6.55
CA THR A 9 11.70 14.60 -6.21
C THR A 9 12.05 16.06 -6.49
N LEU A 10 11.54 16.61 -7.60
CA LEU A 10 11.77 18.01 -7.95
C LEU A 10 11.11 18.96 -6.93
N TYR A 11 9.86 18.69 -6.53
CA TYR A 11 9.16 19.50 -5.54
C TYR A 11 9.82 19.42 -4.17
N ASP A 12 10.25 18.24 -3.74
CA ASP A 12 10.96 18.05 -2.47
C ASP A 12 12.27 18.83 -2.43
N CYS A 13 13.07 18.75 -3.50
CA CYS A 13 14.31 19.52 -3.61
C CYS A 13 14.05 21.04 -3.58
N VAL A 14 13.03 21.53 -4.29
CA VAL A 14 12.68 22.96 -4.32
C VAL A 14 12.19 23.42 -2.95
N ASN A 15 11.33 22.63 -2.29
CA ASN A 15 10.81 22.95 -0.97
C ASN A 15 11.92 22.98 0.09
N ALA A 16 12.88 22.05 0.03
CA ALA A 16 14.05 22.05 0.90
C ALA A 16 14.88 23.34 0.73
N VAL A 17 15.13 23.77 -0.52
CA VAL A 17 15.87 25.02 -0.80
C VAL A 17 15.12 26.25 -0.28
N LEU A 18 13.79 26.30 -0.44
CA LEU A 18 12.95 27.40 0.06
C LEU A 18 12.89 27.45 1.60
N GLN A 19 12.85 26.30 2.27
CA GLN A 19 12.89 26.24 3.73
C GLN A 19 14.25 26.73 4.27
N GLU A 20 15.35 26.32 3.64
CA GLU A 20 16.68 26.78 4.02
C GLU A 20 16.91 28.28 3.75
N SER A 21 16.33 28.84 2.69
CA SER A 21 16.40 30.29 2.44
C SER A 21 15.66 31.09 3.52
N ALA A 22 14.52 30.59 4.00
CA ALA A 22 13.73 31.22 5.05
C ALA A 22 14.42 31.19 6.43
N ARG A 23 15.27 30.19 6.71
CA ARG A 23 15.99 30.09 7.98
C ARG A 23 16.98 31.23 8.22
N LYS A 24 17.51 31.88 7.17
CA LYS A 24 18.45 33.00 7.30
C LYS A 24 18.27 34.04 6.20
N HIS A 25 17.51 35.09 6.52
CA HIS A 25 17.25 36.19 5.60
C HIS A 25 18.54 36.90 5.16
N ARG A 26 18.91 36.78 3.88
CA ARG A 26 20.07 37.46 3.28
C ARG A 26 19.64 38.80 2.69
N LYS A 27 20.48 39.84 2.80
CA LYS A 27 20.18 41.19 2.26
C LYS A 27 20.44 41.32 0.75
N PHE A 28 20.41 40.22 0.01
CA PHE A 28 20.59 40.19 -1.44
C PHE A 28 19.65 39.16 -2.07
N LEU A 29 19.31 39.34 -3.35
CA LEU A 29 18.46 38.41 -4.09
C LEU A 29 19.19 37.07 -4.29
N GLU A 30 18.67 36.00 -3.70
CA GLU A 30 19.20 34.65 -3.85
C GLU A 30 18.81 34.05 -5.21
N THR A 31 19.72 33.30 -5.81
CA THR A 31 19.54 32.66 -7.12
C THR A 31 19.77 31.16 -7.00
N VAL A 32 18.92 30.35 -7.63
CA VAL A 32 19.07 28.89 -7.70
C VAL A 32 19.70 28.52 -9.04
N GLU A 33 20.80 27.76 -9.02
CA GLU A 33 21.40 27.17 -10.22
C GLU A 33 20.95 25.71 -10.37
N LEU A 34 20.35 25.38 -11.51
CA LEU A 34 20.00 24.01 -11.86
C LEU A 34 21.12 23.41 -12.70
N GLN A 35 21.67 22.30 -12.22
CA GLN A 35 22.66 21.50 -12.94
C GLN A 35 22.05 20.16 -13.35
N ILE A 36 22.15 19.84 -14.65
CA ILE A 36 21.61 18.60 -15.21
C ILE A 36 22.78 17.77 -15.75
N ALA A 37 22.96 16.57 -15.20
CA ALA A 37 23.92 15.59 -15.68
C ALA A 37 23.23 14.57 -16.59
N LEU A 38 23.66 14.47 -17.84
CA LEU A 38 23.10 13.53 -18.81
C LEU A 38 23.92 12.25 -18.86
N LYS A 39 23.33 11.14 -18.39
CA LYS A 39 23.97 9.81 -18.43
C LYS A 39 23.94 9.26 -19.87
N ASN A 40 25.06 8.69 -20.32
CA ASN A 40 25.22 8.08 -21.67
C ASN A 40 25.10 9.04 -22.86
N TYR A 41 25.21 10.36 -22.66
CA TYR A 41 25.22 11.33 -23.75
C TYR A 41 26.62 11.41 -24.40
N ASP A 42 26.70 11.12 -25.71
CA ASP A 42 27.95 11.21 -26.47
C ASP A 42 28.01 12.53 -27.27
N PRO A 43 28.79 13.53 -26.83
CA PRO A 43 28.90 14.82 -27.50
C PRO A 43 29.60 14.74 -28.88
N GLN A 44 30.18 13.60 -29.25
CA GLN A 44 30.72 13.37 -30.60
C GLN A 44 29.65 12.89 -31.59
N LYS A 45 28.63 12.15 -31.11
CA LYS A 45 27.51 11.66 -31.93
C LYS A 45 26.37 12.67 -32.05
N ASP A 46 25.99 13.32 -30.94
CA ASP A 46 24.89 14.30 -30.91
C ASP A 46 25.40 15.76 -30.81
N LYS A 47 25.17 16.53 -31.88
CA LYS A 47 25.59 17.93 -31.97
C LYS A 47 24.63 18.83 -31.17
N ARG A 48 25.20 19.60 -30.23
CA ARG A 48 24.63 20.78 -29.52
C ARG A 48 23.11 20.95 -29.62
N PHE A 49 22.37 20.66 -28.56
CA PHE A 49 20.99 21.13 -28.42
C PHE A 49 20.96 22.54 -27.80
N SER A 50 20.11 23.39 -28.39
CA SER A 50 19.76 24.72 -27.91
C SER A 50 18.26 24.89 -28.06
N GLY A 51 17.60 25.46 -27.07
CA GLY A 51 16.16 25.63 -27.09
C GLY A 51 15.72 26.83 -26.28
N THR A 52 14.41 27.07 -26.30
CA THR A 52 13.74 28.09 -25.51
C THR A 52 12.61 27.45 -24.72
N VAL A 53 12.39 27.93 -23.50
CA VAL A 53 11.25 27.52 -22.68
C VAL A 53 10.63 28.76 -22.05
N GLU A 54 9.30 28.86 -22.14
CA GLU A 54 8.52 29.89 -21.46
C GLU A 54 8.27 29.47 -20.01
N LEU A 55 8.54 30.37 -19.07
CA LEU A 55 8.33 30.13 -17.65
C LEU A 55 6.99 30.71 -17.19
N LYS A 56 6.36 30.07 -16.20
CA LYS A 56 5.11 30.55 -15.60
C LYS A 56 5.26 31.93 -14.91
N HIS A 57 6.47 32.30 -14.52
CA HIS A 57 6.78 33.57 -13.85
C HIS A 57 7.96 34.27 -14.53
N ILE A 58 7.91 35.61 -14.64
CA ILE A 58 8.98 36.42 -15.25
C ILE A 58 10.21 36.42 -14.34
N PRO A 59 11.34 35.80 -14.76
CA PRO A 59 12.51 35.62 -13.89
C PRO A 59 13.37 36.89 -13.76
N ARG A 60 13.23 37.85 -14.68
CA ARG A 60 14.05 39.07 -14.74
C ARG A 60 13.16 40.31 -14.76
N PRO A 61 12.75 40.85 -13.60
CA PRO A 61 11.87 42.01 -13.54
C PRO A 61 12.48 43.28 -14.15
N LYS A 62 13.82 43.34 -14.28
CA LYS A 62 14.57 44.46 -14.91
C LYS A 62 14.85 44.25 -16.41
N PHE A 63 14.27 43.24 -17.04
CA PHE A 63 14.53 42.90 -18.45
C PHE A 63 14.00 43.98 -19.41
N GLN A 64 14.89 44.62 -20.16
CA GLN A 64 14.53 45.75 -21.04
C GLN A 64 14.37 45.29 -22.49
N VAL A 65 13.20 45.56 -23.07
CA VAL A 65 12.88 45.24 -24.47
C VAL A 65 12.67 46.53 -25.27
N CYS A 66 13.19 46.56 -26.49
CA CYS A 66 12.97 47.66 -27.43
C CYS A 66 12.13 47.20 -28.62
N ILE A 67 11.08 47.97 -28.94
CA ILE A 67 10.17 47.71 -30.07
C ILE A 67 10.73 48.39 -31.34
N LEU A 68 10.84 47.64 -32.42
CA LEU A 68 11.26 48.11 -33.74
C LEU A 68 10.01 48.13 -34.62
N GLY A 69 9.30 49.25 -34.56
CA GLY A 69 7.90 49.36 -34.97
C GLY A 69 7.65 50.22 -36.20
N ASP A 70 6.58 49.92 -36.94
CA ASP A 70 5.93 50.92 -37.77
C ASP A 70 5.22 51.97 -36.90
N GLN A 71 4.55 52.94 -37.53
CA GLN A 71 3.95 54.07 -36.83
C GLN A 71 3.00 53.61 -35.72
N GLN A 72 2.14 52.63 -36.00
CA GLN A 72 1.16 52.11 -35.04
C GLN A 72 1.84 51.48 -33.82
N HIS A 73 2.81 50.58 -34.03
CA HIS A 73 3.53 49.97 -32.91
C HIS A 73 4.44 50.97 -32.17
N CYS A 74 4.93 52.03 -32.82
CA CYS A 74 5.64 53.10 -32.13
C CYS A 74 4.72 53.91 -31.22
N ASP A 75 3.51 54.24 -31.69
CA ASP A 75 2.52 54.98 -30.91
C ASP A 75 2.01 54.14 -29.72
N GLU A 76 1.78 52.84 -29.92
CA GLU A 76 1.41 51.92 -28.85
C GLU A 76 2.55 51.72 -27.84
N ALA A 77 3.80 51.57 -28.29
CA ALA A 77 4.95 51.50 -27.39
C ALA A 77 5.12 52.79 -26.58
N LYS A 78 4.89 53.95 -27.21
CA LYS A 78 4.92 55.26 -26.54
C LYS A 78 3.82 55.39 -25.48
N ALA A 79 2.61 54.94 -25.78
CA ALA A 79 1.50 54.94 -24.83
C ALA A 79 1.79 54.04 -23.60
N ASN A 80 2.52 52.94 -23.79
CA ASN A 80 2.89 52.00 -22.73
C ASN A 80 4.26 52.28 -22.07
N ASN A 81 4.89 53.44 -22.34
CA ASN A 81 6.21 53.82 -21.84
C ASN A 81 7.34 52.81 -22.17
N LEU A 82 7.25 52.14 -23.31
CA LEU A 82 8.26 51.21 -23.81
C LEU A 82 9.27 51.92 -24.72
N ALA A 83 10.51 51.43 -24.75
CA ALA A 83 11.51 51.92 -25.68
C ALA A 83 11.15 51.47 -27.11
N PHE A 84 11.13 52.41 -28.07
CA PHE A 84 10.88 52.09 -29.47
C PHE A 84 11.84 52.79 -30.43
N MET A 85 11.96 52.25 -31.64
CA MET A 85 12.67 52.86 -32.76
C MET A 85 11.89 52.63 -34.06
N ASP A 86 11.71 53.70 -34.83
CA ASP A 86 11.08 53.66 -36.14
C ASP A 86 12.09 53.36 -37.26
N THR A 87 11.58 53.29 -38.49
CA THR A 87 12.39 52.98 -39.68
C THR A 87 13.48 54.04 -39.93
N GLU A 88 13.24 55.31 -39.61
CA GLU A 88 14.21 56.38 -39.83
C GLU A 88 15.37 56.31 -38.83
N ALA A 89 15.06 56.06 -37.55
CA ALA A 89 16.04 55.83 -36.50
C ALA A 89 16.93 54.62 -36.80
N LEU A 90 16.36 53.55 -37.38
CA LEU A 90 17.11 52.38 -37.83
C LEU A 90 18.04 52.68 -39.01
N LYS A 91 17.62 53.51 -39.97
CA LYS A 91 18.47 53.94 -41.11
C LYS A 91 19.66 54.79 -40.66
N LYS A 92 19.50 55.63 -39.64
CA LYS A 92 20.57 56.47 -39.06
C LYS A 92 21.73 55.65 -38.46
N LEU A 93 21.51 54.38 -38.14
CA LEU A 93 22.56 53.48 -37.67
C LEU A 93 23.51 53.01 -38.79
N ASN A 94 23.13 53.19 -40.06
CA ASN A 94 23.94 53.00 -41.28
C ASN A 94 24.87 51.75 -41.26
N LYS A 95 24.34 50.59 -40.84
CA LYS A 95 25.11 49.32 -40.68
C LYS A 95 26.40 49.43 -39.85
N SER A 96 26.54 50.48 -39.04
CA SER A 96 27.75 50.72 -38.26
C SER A 96 27.91 49.67 -37.17
N LYS A 97 28.93 48.82 -37.30
CA LYS A 97 29.24 47.75 -36.34
C LYS A 97 29.38 48.26 -34.90
N LYS A 98 29.88 49.49 -34.70
CA LYS A 98 30.02 50.12 -33.37
C LYS A 98 28.67 50.52 -32.78
N LEU A 99 27.81 51.18 -33.57
CA LEU A 99 26.50 51.66 -33.10
C LEU A 99 25.53 50.50 -32.86
N VAL A 100 25.49 49.51 -33.76
CA VAL A 100 24.65 48.32 -33.59
C VAL A 100 25.09 47.48 -32.38
N LYS A 101 26.40 47.38 -32.11
CA LYS A 101 26.91 46.74 -30.88
C LYS A 101 26.53 47.52 -29.62
N LYS A 102 26.49 48.86 -29.68
CA LYS A 102 26.03 49.71 -28.57
C LYS A 102 24.53 49.54 -28.31
N LEU A 103 23.72 49.48 -29.38
CA LEU A 103 22.28 49.21 -29.30
C LEU A 103 22.00 47.82 -28.69
N ALA A 104 22.67 46.78 -29.17
CA ALA A 104 22.52 45.41 -28.67
C ALA A 104 22.97 45.23 -27.20
N LYS A 105 23.84 46.12 -26.69
CA LYS A 105 24.23 46.15 -25.27
C LYS A 105 23.24 46.91 -24.39
N LYS A 106 22.47 47.85 -24.96
CA LYS A 106 21.54 48.70 -24.21
C LYS A 106 20.27 47.95 -23.80
N TYR A 107 19.77 47.05 -24.67
CA TYR A 107 18.53 46.31 -24.43
C TYR A 107 18.80 44.80 -24.39
N ASP A 108 18.00 44.06 -23.64
CA ASP A 108 18.12 42.61 -23.45
C ASP A 108 17.50 41.83 -24.61
N ALA A 109 16.37 42.30 -25.13
CA ALA A 109 15.70 41.76 -26.31
C ALA A 109 15.10 42.85 -27.20
N PHE A 110 14.69 42.44 -28.40
CA PHE A 110 14.02 43.30 -29.38
C PHE A 110 12.75 42.60 -29.87
N MET A 111 11.73 43.37 -30.21
CA MET A 111 10.55 42.90 -30.93
C MET A 111 10.38 43.76 -32.17
N ALA A 112 9.88 43.20 -33.28
CA ALA A 112 9.76 43.95 -34.53
C ALA A 112 8.43 43.67 -35.22
N SER A 113 7.82 44.73 -35.77
CA SER A 113 6.62 44.63 -36.61
C SER A 113 6.89 43.77 -37.84
N GLU A 114 5.85 43.10 -38.33
CA GLU A 114 5.93 42.26 -39.54
C GLU A 114 6.52 43.01 -40.75
N SER A 115 6.17 44.30 -40.90
CA SER A 115 6.64 45.21 -41.94
C SER A 115 8.16 45.47 -41.87
N LEU A 116 8.76 45.39 -40.69
CA LEU A 116 10.15 45.76 -40.42
C LEU A 116 11.08 44.57 -40.23
N ILE A 117 10.63 43.47 -39.63
CA ILE A 117 11.50 42.34 -39.24
C ILE A 117 12.30 41.77 -40.42
N LYS A 118 11.70 41.75 -41.63
CA LYS A 118 12.34 41.30 -42.88
C LYS A 118 13.39 42.29 -43.40
N GLN A 119 13.28 43.57 -43.05
CA GLN A 119 14.19 44.64 -43.47
C GLN A 119 15.40 44.81 -42.54
N ILE A 120 15.31 44.32 -41.30
CA ILE A 120 16.34 44.49 -40.25
C ILE A 120 17.74 43.97 -40.67
N PRO A 121 17.90 42.78 -41.29
CA PRO A 121 19.19 42.35 -41.80
C PRO A 121 19.80 43.33 -42.83
N ARG A 122 18.95 43.98 -43.64
CA ARG A 122 19.37 44.97 -44.64
C ARG A 122 19.71 46.32 -44.02
N LEU A 123 19.03 46.73 -42.94
CA LEU A 123 19.22 48.03 -42.29
C LEU A 123 20.39 48.03 -41.27
N LEU A 124 20.51 46.98 -40.47
CA LEU A 124 21.48 46.89 -39.36
C LEU A 124 22.65 45.91 -39.63
N GLY A 125 22.57 45.13 -40.71
CA GLY A 125 23.52 44.05 -40.97
C GLY A 125 23.37 42.88 -39.97
N PRO A 126 24.32 41.93 -39.95
CA PRO A 126 24.23 40.74 -39.10
C PRO A 126 24.50 41.02 -37.61
N GLY A 127 24.59 42.29 -37.19
CA GLY A 127 25.04 42.69 -35.85
C GLY A 127 24.15 42.18 -34.72
N LEU A 128 22.83 42.30 -34.85
CA LEU A 128 21.87 41.78 -33.85
C LEU A 128 21.83 40.25 -33.81
N ASN A 129 21.93 39.60 -34.97
CA ASN A 129 21.96 38.14 -35.04
C ASN A 129 23.24 37.56 -34.42
N LYS A 130 24.41 38.16 -34.69
CA LYS A 130 25.68 37.79 -34.05
C LYS A 130 25.69 38.02 -32.54
N ALA A 131 24.85 38.93 -32.04
CA ALA A 131 24.66 39.17 -30.60
C ALA A 131 23.64 38.21 -29.97
N GLY A 132 23.01 37.30 -30.74
CA GLY A 132 21.97 36.38 -30.25
C GLY A 132 20.62 37.05 -29.94
N LYS A 133 20.44 38.31 -30.36
CA LYS A 133 19.29 39.17 -30.05
C LYS A 133 18.52 39.58 -31.31
N PHE A 134 18.31 38.63 -32.22
CA PHE A 134 17.44 38.90 -33.38
C PHE A 134 16.00 39.14 -32.87
N PRO A 135 15.27 40.16 -33.39
CA PRO A 135 13.97 40.52 -32.84
C PRO A 135 12.91 39.42 -32.99
N THR A 136 12.03 39.31 -32.00
CA THR A 136 10.82 38.48 -32.07
C THR A 136 9.75 39.19 -32.90
N LEU A 137 8.97 38.45 -33.69
CA LEU A 137 7.86 39.00 -34.47
C LEU A 137 6.75 39.55 -33.55
N LEU A 138 6.26 40.75 -33.87
CA LEU A 138 5.08 41.37 -33.28
C LEU A 138 4.08 41.66 -34.40
N THR A 139 2.87 41.13 -34.29
CA THR A 139 1.79 41.33 -35.27
C THR A 139 0.76 42.33 -34.74
N HIS A 140 0.03 43.01 -35.64
CA HIS A 140 -0.99 44.00 -35.25
C HIS A 140 -2.26 43.38 -34.62
N TYR A 141 -2.43 42.06 -34.69
CA TYR A 141 -3.57 41.34 -34.13
C TYR A 141 -3.33 40.86 -32.70
N GLU A 142 -2.09 40.91 -32.22
CA GLU A 142 -1.69 40.47 -30.89
C GLU A 142 -1.50 41.66 -29.95
N SER A 143 -1.80 41.47 -28.67
CA SER A 143 -1.50 42.48 -27.64
C SER A 143 0.01 42.62 -27.46
N MET A 144 0.55 43.83 -27.65
CA MET A 144 1.98 44.12 -27.46
C MET A 144 2.44 43.74 -26.04
N MET A 145 1.60 44.00 -25.04
CA MET A 145 1.93 43.73 -23.64
C MET A 145 1.95 42.22 -23.34
N ALA A 146 1.01 41.45 -23.89
CA ALA A 146 1.01 40.00 -23.74
C ALA A 146 2.27 39.38 -24.38
N LYS A 147 2.63 39.84 -25.58
CA LYS A 147 3.83 39.37 -26.28
C LYS A 147 5.13 39.80 -25.58
N LEU A 148 5.13 40.98 -24.97
CA LEU A 148 6.24 41.45 -24.16
C LEU A 148 6.47 40.57 -22.94
N ASP A 149 5.40 40.15 -22.26
CA ASP A 149 5.50 39.29 -21.08
C ASP A 149 5.93 37.86 -21.45
N GLU A 150 5.47 37.32 -22.58
CA GLU A 150 5.98 36.06 -23.16
C GLU A 150 7.50 36.14 -23.41
N VAL A 151 7.98 37.23 -24.02
CA VAL A 151 9.42 37.44 -24.29
C VAL A 151 10.22 37.56 -22.99
N LYS A 152 9.67 38.19 -21.95
CA LYS A 152 10.31 38.30 -20.62
C LYS A 152 10.32 36.97 -19.86
N ALA A 153 9.30 36.14 -20.05
CA ALA A 153 9.15 34.83 -19.44
C ALA A 153 9.97 33.73 -20.15
N THR A 154 10.34 33.95 -21.41
CA THR A 154 11.09 32.99 -22.22
C THR A 154 12.59 33.01 -21.89
N ILE A 155 13.13 31.86 -21.47
CA ILE A 155 14.57 31.66 -21.27
C ILE A 155 15.16 30.82 -22.41
N LYS A 156 16.41 31.14 -22.79
CA LYS A 156 17.18 30.35 -23.75
C LYS A 156 18.17 29.46 -23.01
N PHE A 157 18.25 28.18 -23.36
CA PHE A 157 19.26 27.27 -22.85
C PHE A 157 20.15 26.75 -23.98
N GLN A 158 21.45 26.62 -23.69
CA GLN A 158 22.43 26.14 -24.64
C GLN A 158 23.51 25.34 -23.92
N MET A 159 23.86 24.18 -24.47
CA MET A 159 24.95 23.36 -23.96
C MET A 159 26.31 24.09 -24.11
N LYS A 160 27.05 24.24 -22.99
CA LYS A 160 28.43 24.73 -22.96
C LYS A 160 29.37 23.58 -22.59
N LYS A 161 30.56 23.53 -23.22
CA LYS A 161 31.61 22.57 -22.87
C LYS A 161 32.40 23.12 -21.68
N GLY A 162 32.18 22.56 -20.48
CA GLY A 162 32.94 22.92 -19.28
C GLY A 162 34.16 22.02 -19.09
N THR A 163 35.30 22.61 -18.72
CA THR A 163 36.46 21.92 -18.16
C THR A 163 36.50 22.30 -16.69
N ASP A 164 36.13 21.40 -15.79
CA ASP A 164 36.25 21.62 -14.35
C ASP A 164 36.99 20.45 -13.69
N GLY A 165 37.90 20.78 -12.79
CA GLY A 165 39.06 19.95 -12.41
C GLY A 165 38.91 19.08 -11.15
N ASP A 166 37.76 19.07 -10.49
CA ASP A 166 37.64 18.52 -9.12
C ASP A 166 36.85 17.19 -9.00
N LEU A 167 36.86 16.33 -10.02
CA LEU A 167 36.21 15.00 -9.94
C LEU A 167 37.13 13.84 -10.42
N PRO A 168 37.02 12.64 -9.82
CA PRO A 168 37.91 11.51 -10.12
C PRO A 168 37.90 11.08 -11.60
N PRO A 169 39.01 10.52 -12.13
CA PRO A 169 39.22 10.34 -13.58
C PRO A 169 38.26 9.38 -14.31
N ALA A 170 37.38 8.67 -13.60
CA ALA A 170 36.53 7.61 -14.15
C ALA A 170 35.14 8.06 -14.62
N THR A 171 34.82 9.36 -14.59
CA THR A 171 33.54 9.85 -15.13
C THR A 171 33.71 11.24 -15.73
N ARG A 172 33.89 11.32 -17.05
CA ARG A 172 33.76 12.59 -17.77
C ARG A 172 32.28 12.97 -17.84
N ASN A 173 31.76 13.57 -16.77
CA ASN A 173 30.39 14.07 -16.71
C ASN A 173 30.32 15.46 -17.36
N LEU A 174 29.40 15.63 -18.31
CA LEU A 174 29.11 16.94 -18.90
C LEU A 174 28.16 17.74 -17.99
N MET A 175 28.55 18.99 -17.72
CA MET A 175 27.81 19.93 -16.90
C MET A 175 26.96 20.85 -17.78
N MET A 176 25.65 20.91 -17.52
CA MET A 176 24.75 21.92 -18.11
C MET A 176 24.46 22.99 -17.06
N SER A 177 25.02 24.20 -17.25
CA SER A 177 24.79 25.35 -16.37
C SER A 177 23.79 26.31 -17.02
N VAL A 178 22.63 26.50 -16.38
CA VAL A 178 21.68 27.57 -16.72
C VAL A 178 22.16 28.85 -16.02
N ARG A 179 23.13 29.55 -16.62
CA ARG A 179 23.64 30.82 -16.07
C ARG A 179 22.59 31.94 -16.22
N ILE A 180 22.02 32.37 -15.10
CA ILE A 180 21.48 33.73 -14.97
C ILE A 180 22.70 34.62 -14.63
N GLU A 181 23.27 35.27 -15.65
CA GLU A 181 24.51 36.05 -15.50
C GLU A 181 24.38 37.18 -14.46
N ALA A 182 25.03 37.04 -13.31
CA ALA A 182 25.43 38.13 -12.43
C ALA A 182 26.95 38.04 -12.19
N PHE A 183 27.62 39.20 -12.19
CA PHE A 183 29.05 39.37 -12.46
C PHE A 183 30.02 38.80 -11.39
N ALA A 184 30.98 38.01 -11.87
CA ALA A 184 32.39 37.72 -11.51
C ALA A 184 33.14 38.41 -10.32
N ALA A 185 32.55 38.70 -9.16
CA ALA A 185 33.31 39.16 -7.98
C ALA A 185 33.22 38.23 -6.75
N ILE A 186 32.42 37.17 -6.82
CA ILE A 186 31.99 36.40 -5.64
C ILE A 186 32.93 35.21 -5.33
N GLU A 187 33.64 34.67 -6.32
CA GLU A 187 34.43 33.44 -6.14
C GLU A 187 35.58 33.59 -5.11
N PHE A 188 36.20 34.78 -5.02
CA PHE A 188 37.32 34.99 -4.08
C PHE A 188 36.86 35.15 -2.62
N PHE A 189 35.69 35.75 -2.40
CA PHE A 189 35.13 35.93 -1.05
C PHE A 189 34.45 34.66 -0.53
N VAL A 190 33.92 33.80 -1.41
CA VAL A 190 33.34 32.52 -1.02
C VAL A 190 34.43 31.56 -0.56
N ILE A 191 35.58 31.48 -1.24
CA ILE A 191 36.65 30.57 -0.81
C ILE A 191 37.26 31.01 0.52
N ALA A 192 37.53 32.32 0.70
CA ALA A 192 38.03 32.84 1.97
C ALA A 192 36.98 32.74 3.10
N GLY A 193 35.71 32.95 2.80
CA GLY A 193 34.61 32.84 3.75
C GLY A 193 34.30 31.40 4.15
N VAL A 194 34.40 30.44 3.21
CA VAL A 194 34.24 29.01 3.48
C VAL A 194 35.44 28.48 4.26
N ALA A 195 36.66 28.88 3.94
CA ALA A 195 37.85 28.52 4.73
C ALA A 195 37.76 29.06 6.17
N LEU A 196 37.33 30.31 6.34
CA LEU A 196 37.15 30.92 7.66
C LEU A 196 35.96 30.29 8.43
N TYR A 197 34.88 29.94 7.73
CA TYR A 197 33.72 29.23 8.31
C TYR A 197 34.11 27.82 8.77
N VAL A 198 34.83 27.05 7.94
CA VAL A 198 35.31 25.70 8.29
C VAL A 198 36.29 25.74 9.47
N PHE A 199 37.09 26.81 9.62
CA PHE A 199 37.99 26.98 10.76
C PHE A 199 37.30 27.50 12.04
N LEU A 200 36.18 28.23 11.93
CA LEU A 200 35.48 28.85 13.07
C LEU A 200 34.23 28.11 13.52
N THR A 201 33.64 27.25 12.71
CA THR A 201 32.58 26.34 13.16
C THR A 201 33.23 25.09 13.74
N PRO A 202 33.01 24.77 15.03
CA PRO A 202 33.30 23.42 15.50
C PRO A 202 32.53 22.44 14.61
N PRO A 203 33.11 21.27 14.27
CA PRO A 203 32.39 20.27 13.49
C PRO A 203 31.03 20.00 14.14
N PRO A 204 29.97 19.75 13.35
CA PRO A 204 28.67 19.40 13.91
C PRO A 204 28.88 18.32 14.96
N GLU A 205 28.31 18.50 16.15
CA GLU A 205 28.33 17.47 17.19
C GLU A 205 27.94 16.16 16.53
N ARG A 206 28.91 15.25 16.44
CA ARG A 206 28.68 13.92 15.92
C ARG A 206 27.63 13.32 16.83
N GLY A 207 26.43 13.09 16.31
CA GLY A 207 25.46 12.25 16.98
C GLY A 207 26.14 10.91 17.35
N PRO A 208 25.75 10.25 18.44
CA PRO A 208 26.46 9.09 18.99
C PRO A 208 26.55 7.87 18.05
N TRP A 209 25.93 7.93 16.86
CA TRP A 209 25.88 6.84 15.89
C TRP A 209 26.54 7.27 14.57
N ASN A 210 27.78 6.83 14.34
CA ASN A 210 28.45 6.96 13.04
C ASN A 210 27.89 5.90 12.06
N VAL A 211 26.64 6.07 11.62
CA VAL A 211 26.00 5.16 10.67
C VAL A 211 26.72 5.19 9.33
N THR A 212 27.52 4.17 9.02
CA THR A 212 28.04 3.96 7.66
C THR A 212 27.31 2.78 7.03
N CYS A 213 26.38 3.05 6.13
CA CYS A 213 25.63 2.01 5.42
C CYS A 213 26.34 1.53 4.16
N ALA A 214 26.31 0.22 3.92
CA ALA A 214 26.90 -0.42 2.74
C ALA A 214 25.86 -0.96 1.76
N GLY A 215 24.82 -0.19 1.42
CA GLY A 215 23.81 -0.62 0.45
C GLY A 215 22.52 0.20 0.53
N LEU A 216 21.67 0.08 -0.49
CA LEU A 216 20.41 0.82 -0.57
C LEU A 216 19.43 0.41 0.55
N HIS A 217 19.33 -0.89 0.85
CA HIS A 217 18.42 -1.42 1.88
C HIS A 217 18.81 -0.92 3.29
N CYS A 218 20.11 -0.95 3.63
CA CYS A 218 20.64 -0.36 4.87
C CYS A 218 20.33 1.14 4.96
N TYR A 219 20.59 1.89 3.88
CA TYR A 219 20.35 3.33 3.84
C TYR A 219 18.88 3.67 4.06
N ASN A 220 17.97 2.95 3.39
CA ASN A 220 16.53 3.14 3.54
C ASN A 220 16.11 2.87 4.98
N LEU A 221 16.46 1.73 5.57
CA LEU A 221 16.12 1.42 6.96
C LEU A 221 16.73 2.43 7.94
N GLY A 222 18.00 2.79 7.77
CA GLY A 222 18.68 3.76 8.63
C GLY A 222 18.01 5.13 8.59
N ARG A 223 17.52 5.56 7.41
CA ARG A 223 16.75 6.81 7.25
C ARG A 223 15.38 6.73 7.93
N GLU A 224 14.65 5.62 7.76
CA GLU A 224 13.35 5.42 8.42
C GLU A 224 13.51 5.44 9.95
N LEU A 225 14.49 4.73 10.50
CA LEU A 225 14.81 4.77 11.93
C LEU A 225 15.22 6.17 12.38
N TYR A 226 16.12 6.83 11.65
CA TYR A 226 16.58 8.17 12.02
C TYR A 226 15.46 9.21 12.04
N THR A 227 14.45 9.08 11.18
CA THR A 227 13.31 10.01 11.15
C THR A 227 12.27 9.69 12.23
N ALA A 228 12.07 8.40 12.55
CA ALA A 228 11.10 7.96 13.55
C ALA A 228 11.58 8.15 15.01
N MET A 229 12.86 7.88 15.28
CA MET A 229 13.38 7.77 16.65
C MET A 229 13.46 9.10 17.39
N ASP A 230 13.06 9.13 18.66
CA ASP A 230 13.34 10.22 19.59
C ASP A 230 14.49 9.86 20.54
N LEU A 231 15.70 10.27 20.17
CA LEU A 231 16.92 9.98 20.94
C LEU A 231 16.99 10.68 22.31
N ARG A 232 16.04 11.56 22.64
CA ARG A 232 15.95 12.20 23.96
C ARG A 232 15.19 11.34 24.96
N SER A 233 14.40 10.40 24.48
CA SER A 233 13.63 9.48 25.31
C SER A 233 14.48 8.29 25.72
N ASP A 234 14.32 7.79 26.96
CA ASP A 234 15.04 6.60 27.42
C ASP A 234 14.32 5.34 26.92
N PRO A 235 14.98 4.44 26.15
CA PRO A 235 14.37 3.18 25.70
C PRO A 235 13.91 2.29 26.86
N CYS A 236 14.52 2.40 28.04
CA CYS A 236 14.18 1.62 29.22
C CYS A 236 12.96 2.18 29.98
N ASP A 237 12.52 3.40 29.66
CA ASP A 237 11.30 4.01 30.21
C ASP A 237 10.10 3.83 29.27
N ASP A 238 10.27 4.14 27.98
CA ASP A 238 9.24 3.93 26.95
C ASP A 238 9.90 3.67 25.59
N PHE A 239 9.98 2.39 25.23
CA PHE A 239 10.68 1.97 24.02
C PHE A 239 9.99 2.43 22.73
N TYR A 240 8.65 2.50 22.73
CA TYR A 240 7.88 3.06 21.64
C TYR A 240 8.18 4.54 21.46
N GLN A 241 8.18 5.32 22.55
CA GLN A 241 8.53 6.73 22.47
C GLN A 241 9.95 6.93 21.92
N PHE A 242 10.91 6.12 22.38
CA PHE A 242 12.27 6.13 21.84
C PHE A 242 12.33 5.79 20.35
N THR A 243 11.56 4.80 19.89
CA THR A 243 11.62 4.31 18.50
C THR A 243 10.78 5.14 17.52
N CYS A 244 9.63 5.62 17.95
CA CYS A 244 8.58 6.22 17.11
C CYS A 244 8.23 7.67 17.47
N GLY A 245 8.84 8.27 18.51
CA GLY A 245 8.41 9.55 19.08
C GLY A 245 8.43 10.75 18.11
N ARG A 246 9.17 10.66 17.00
CA ARG A 246 9.20 11.66 15.92
C ARG A 246 8.55 11.19 14.62
N TRP A 247 7.99 9.98 14.58
CA TRP A 247 7.43 9.37 13.37
C TRP A 247 6.32 10.25 12.76
N ALA A 248 5.35 10.67 13.58
CA ALA A 248 4.22 11.49 13.14
C ALA A 248 4.65 12.87 12.57
N GLN A 249 5.80 13.40 13.00
CA GLN A 249 6.33 14.68 12.50
C GLN A 249 6.88 14.55 11.08
N HIS A 250 7.37 13.37 10.72
CA HIS A 250 7.93 13.08 9.40
C HIS A 250 6.94 12.38 8.47
N HIS A 251 5.82 11.87 9.01
CA HIS A 251 4.73 11.23 8.27
C HIS A 251 3.37 11.85 8.64
N PRO A 252 3.18 13.17 8.48
CA PRO A 252 1.99 13.88 8.98
C PRO A 252 0.67 13.43 8.33
N ASP A 253 0.73 12.89 7.10
CA ASP A 253 -0.43 12.49 6.31
C ASP A 253 -0.79 11.00 6.46
N HIS A 254 -0.03 10.24 7.25
CA HIS A 254 -0.22 8.80 7.40
C HIS A 254 -0.61 8.43 8.82
N GLU A 255 -1.54 7.48 8.93
CA GLU A 255 -2.03 6.99 10.22
C GLU A 255 -0.99 6.13 10.95
N ASP A 256 -0.32 5.24 10.22
CA ASP A 256 0.68 4.32 10.74
C ASP A 256 1.67 3.85 9.65
N GLN A 257 2.70 3.11 10.10
CA GLN A 257 3.75 2.58 9.24
C GLN A 257 3.25 1.60 8.17
N PHE A 258 2.19 0.84 8.44
CA PHE A 258 1.60 -0.09 7.46
C PHE A 258 0.86 0.68 6.38
N ARG A 259 0.08 1.70 6.75
CA ARG A 259 -0.60 2.62 5.83
C ARG A 259 0.41 3.36 4.96
N TYR A 260 1.49 3.88 5.56
CA TYR A 260 2.57 4.53 4.81
C TYR A 260 3.21 3.59 3.77
N LEU A 261 3.46 2.33 4.13
CA LEU A 261 3.98 1.34 3.19
C LEU A 261 2.96 0.99 2.10
N GLU A 262 1.68 0.80 2.48
CA GLU A 262 0.57 0.53 1.57
C GLU A 262 0.44 1.65 0.52
N ASP A 263 0.47 2.92 0.95
CA ASP A 263 0.34 4.08 0.07
C ASP A 263 1.51 4.17 -0.93
N ARG A 264 2.74 3.83 -0.53
CA ARG A 264 3.90 3.73 -1.44
C ARG A 264 3.73 2.65 -2.50
N VAL A 265 3.16 1.50 -2.12
CA VAL A 265 2.88 0.40 -3.05
C VAL A 265 1.78 0.81 -4.03
N TYR A 266 0.71 1.43 -3.55
CA TYR A 266 -0.37 1.93 -4.42
C TYR A 266 0.11 3.03 -5.37
N ALA A 267 0.94 3.97 -4.91
CA ALA A 267 1.56 4.96 -5.78
C ALA A 267 2.35 4.31 -6.93
N THR A 268 3.14 3.27 -6.61
CA THR A 268 3.88 2.50 -7.62
C THR A 268 2.96 1.72 -8.55
N ALA A 269 1.90 1.12 -8.02
CA ALA A 269 0.90 0.40 -8.81
C ALA A 269 0.19 1.34 -9.80
N ASN A 270 -0.22 2.53 -9.32
CA ASN A 270 -0.86 3.56 -10.13
C ASN A 270 0.04 4.05 -11.26
N GLU A 271 1.34 4.26 -11.00
CA GLU A 271 2.32 4.65 -12.02
C GLU A 271 2.45 3.56 -13.10
N LYS A 272 2.68 2.31 -12.68
CA LYS A 272 2.83 1.17 -13.59
C LYS A 272 1.58 0.89 -14.41
N LEU A 273 0.40 0.97 -13.81
CA LEU A 273 -0.86 0.80 -14.52
C LEU A 273 -1.05 1.89 -15.58
N ARG A 274 -0.70 3.15 -15.27
CA ARG A 274 -0.73 4.25 -16.26
C ARG A 274 0.27 4.03 -17.39
N GLU A 275 1.49 3.59 -17.11
CA GLU A 275 2.48 3.24 -18.13
C GLU A 275 1.98 2.09 -19.02
N ARG A 276 1.35 1.07 -18.41
CA ARG A 276 0.80 -0.05 -19.18
C ARG A 276 -0.32 0.38 -20.11
N MET A 277 -1.19 1.28 -19.66
CA MET A 277 -2.27 1.85 -20.48
C MET A 277 -1.75 2.52 -21.76
N GLU A 278 -0.62 3.23 -21.68
CA GLU A 278 0.00 3.88 -22.86
C GLU A 278 0.55 2.87 -23.88
N ASN A 279 0.77 1.62 -23.45
CA ASN A 279 1.40 0.55 -24.23
C ASN A 279 0.48 -0.67 -24.40
N LEU A 280 -0.84 -0.47 -24.33
CA LEU A 280 -1.81 -1.54 -24.57
C LEU A 280 -1.70 -2.06 -26.00
N PRO A 281 -1.91 -3.38 -26.21
CA PRO A 281 -1.93 -3.93 -27.55
C PRO A 281 -3.15 -3.40 -28.34
N PRO A 282 -3.07 -3.38 -29.68
CA PRO A 282 -4.19 -3.04 -30.55
C PRO A 282 -5.46 -3.89 -30.27
N PRO A 283 -6.67 -3.36 -30.55
CA PRO A 283 -7.94 -4.02 -30.22
C PRO A 283 -8.15 -5.44 -30.77
N ASP A 284 -7.45 -5.79 -31.85
CA ASP A 284 -7.49 -7.07 -32.56
C ASP A 284 -6.55 -8.14 -31.97
N LYS A 285 -5.70 -7.76 -31.00
CA LYS A 285 -4.79 -8.68 -30.32
C LYS A 285 -5.34 -9.14 -28.97
N PRO A 286 -5.03 -10.38 -28.55
CA PRO A 286 -5.44 -10.87 -27.23
C PRO A 286 -4.80 -10.04 -26.11
N LEU A 287 -5.58 -9.77 -25.07
CA LEU A 287 -5.13 -9.05 -23.89
C LEU A 287 -4.50 -10.02 -22.88
N SER A 288 -3.33 -9.66 -22.35
CA SER A 288 -2.79 -10.36 -21.16
C SER A 288 -3.59 -10.01 -19.91
N SER A 289 -3.46 -10.78 -18.84
CA SER A 289 -4.04 -10.49 -17.54
C SER A 289 -3.58 -9.15 -16.96
N THR A 290 -2.37 -8.72 -17.30
CA THR A 290 -1.85 -7.39 -16.93
C THR A 290 -2.55 -6.28 -17.73
N ASP A 291 -2.85 -6.51 -19.02
CA ASP A 291 -3.64 -5.57 -19.83
C ASP A 291 -5.05 -5.43 -19.30
N LYS A 292 -5.68 -6.54 -18.91
CA LYS A 292 -6.99 -6.58 -18.26
C LYS A 292 -7.00 -5.78 -16.95
N ALA A 293 -5.95 -5.89 -16.13
CA ALA A 293 -5.78 -5.10 -14.92
C ALA A 293 -5.67 -3.59 -15.23
N ALA A 294 -4.88 -3.22 -16.24
CA ALA A 294 -4.72 -1.83 -16.70
C ALA A 294 -6.03 -1.23 -17.23
N LEU A 295 -6.81 -2.00 -18.00
CA LEU A 295 -8.11 -1.58 -18.51
C LEU A 295 -9.17 -1.44 -17.40
N SER A 296 -9.19 -2.35 -16.44
CA SER A 296 -10.04 -2.25 -15.25
C SER A 296 -9.74 -0.98 -14.46
N TYR A 297 -8.45 -0.72 -14.20
CA TYR A 297 -8.02 0.51 -13.54
C TYR A 297 -8.38 1.77 -14.34
N LEU A 298 -8.13 1.77 -15.66
CA LEU A 298 -8.43 2.90 -16.55
C LEU A 298 -9.92 3.26 -16.51
N SER A 299 -10.79 2.28 -16.76
CA SER A 299 -12.23 2.51 -16.76
C SER A 299 -12.72 3.03 -15.40
N CYS A 300 -12.10 2.57 -14.30
CA CYS A 300 -12.38 3.08 -12.96
C CYS A 300 -12.02 4.56 -12.83
N VAL A 301 -10.76 4.94 -13.10
CA VAL A 301 -10.25 6.33 -12.96
C VAL A 301 -10.90 7.32 -13.91
N GLU A 302 -11.42 6.85 -15.05
CA GLU A 302 -12.18 7.66 -16.01
C GLU A 302 -13.47 8.22 -15.42
N VAL A 303 -14.08 7.55 -14.42
CA VAL A 303 -15.29 8.05 -13.77
C VAL A 303 -15.05 9.44 -13.16
N GLN A 304 -13.94 9.62 -12.43
CA GLN A 304 -13.58 10.92 -11.87
C GLN A 304 -13.00 11.85 -12.91
N THR A 305 -11.99 11.41 -13.67
CA THR A 305 -11.23 12.29 -14.56
C THR A 305 -12.05 12.85 -15.73
N ARG A 306 -13.08 12.12 -16.19
CA ARG A 306 -13.98 12.56 -17.25
C ARG A 306 -15.34 13.02 -16.73
N HIS A 307 -15.50 13.13 -15.41
CA HIS A 307 -16.76 13.50 -14.76
C HIS A 307 -17.95 12.67 -15.26
N ILE A 308 -17.79 11.34 -15.32
CA ILE A 308 -18.83 10.43 -15.79
C ILE A 308 -19.87 10.27 -14.67
N ASP A 309 -21.14 10.37 -15.05
CA ASP A 309 -22.29 10.16 -14.17
C ASP A 309 -23.21 9.15 -14.86
N VAL A 310 -23.09 7.87 -14.49
CA VAL A 310 -23.88 6.73 -14.98
C VAL A 310 -24.75 6.06 -13.90
N PRO A 311 -25.45 6.80 -13.02
CA PRO A 311 -26.20 6.22 -11.90
C PRO A 311 -27.37 5.37 -12.38
N TRP A 312 -27.84 5.57 -13.62
CA TRP A 312 -28.86 4.71 -14.23
C TRP A 312 -28.39 3.26 -14.40
N LYS A 313 -27.08 2.99 -14.47
CA LYS A 313 -26.55 1.62 -14.50
C LYS A 313 -26.78 0.89 -13.18
N ILE A 314 -26.65 1.60 -12.06
CA ILE A 314 -27.09 1.05 -10.76
C ILE A 314 -28.58 0.75 -10.80
N ASN A 315 -29.39 1.66 -11.33
CA ASN A 315 -30.83 1.43 -11.43
C ASN A 315 -31.15 0.21 -12.32
N GLU A 316 -30.49 0.08 -13.47
CA GLU A 316 -30.60 -1.10 -14.35
C GLU A 316 -30.29 -2.40 -13.59
N LEU A 317 -29.24 -2.40 -12.75
CA LEU A 317 -28.89 -3.55 -11.92
C LEU A 317 -29.94 -3.82 -10.84
N LEU A 318 -30.44 -2.79 -10.15
CA LEU A 318 -31.53 -2.92 -9.18
C LEU A 318 -32.82 -3.43 -9.85
N PHE A 319 -33.04 -3.11 -11.13
CA PHE A 319 -34.10 -3.69 -11.94
C PHE A 319 -33.82 -5.14 -12.31
N ARG A 320 -32.60 -5.49 -12.72
CA ARG A 320 -32.21 -6.88 -13.03
C ARG A 320 -32.35 -7.78 -11.82
N GLN A 321 -31.90 -7.35 -10.65
CA GLN A 321 -32.03 -8.09 -9.39
C GLN A 321 -33.48 -8.11 -8.85
N GLY A 322 -34.30 -7.13 -9.24
CA GLY A 322 -35.73 -7.11 -8.95
C GLY A 322 -36.57 -8.00 -9.88
N LYS A 323 -36.03 -8.42 -11.03
CA LYS A 323 -36.63 -9.42 -11.93
C LYS A 323 -36.25 -10.82 -11.43
N GLY A 324 -37.25 -11.63 -11.13
CA GLY A 324 -37.04 -13.01 -10.69
C GLY A 324 -36.35 -13.89 -11.75
N VAL A 325 -35.97 -15.10 -11.34
CA VAL A 325 -35.25 -16.14 -12.11
C VAL A 325 -35.93 -16.49 -13.45
N ASP A 326 -37.22 -16.24 -13.60
CA ASP A 326 -38.03 -16.53 -14.79
C ASP A 326 -38.14 -15.35 -15.79
N GLY A 327 -37.45 -14.24 -15.55
CA GLY A 327 -37.38 -13.10 -16.47
C GLY A 327 -38.70 -12.33 -16.70
N THR A 328 -39.79 -12.72 -16.03
CA THR A 328 -41.13 -12.14 -16.24
C THR A 328 -41.59 -11.39 -15.00
N GLY A 329 -41.73 -10.06 -15.11
CA GLY A 329 -42.41 -9.23 -14.11
C GLY A 329 -41.66 -9.01 -12.79
N GLY A 330 -40.85 -7.96 -12.74
CA GLY A 330 -40.25 -7.40 -11.52
C GLY A 330 -39.77 -5.99 -11.78
N GLY A 331 -40.15 -5.04 -10.92
CA GLY A 331 -39.68 -3.64 -10.95
C GLY A 331 -38.37 -3.49 -10.18
N SER A 332 -37.87 -2.25 -10.03
CA SER A 332 -36.62 -1.98 -9.31
C SER A 332 -36.71 -2.42 -7.84
N LEU A 333 -35.60 -2.82 -7.22
CA LEU A 333 -35.55 -3.00 -5.75
C LEU A 333 -36.02 -1.74 -4.98
N LEU A 334 -36.03 -0.56 -5.63
CA LEU A 334 -36.53 0.69 -5.08
C LEU A 334 -38.04 0.92 -5.31
N GLU A 335 -38.69 0.18 -6.21
CA GLU A 335 -40.11 0.38 -6.55
C GLU A 335 -41.06 -0.36 -5.58
N PRO A 336 -42.14 0.29 -5.11
CA PRO A 336 -43.09 -0.36 -4.20
C PRO A 336 -43.83 -1.58 -4.78
N SER A 337 -43.96 -1.69 -6.10
CA SER A 337 -44.88 -2.61 -6.79
C SER A 337 -44.25 -3.93 -7.30
N THR A 338 -43.09 -4.35 -6.81
CA THR A 338 -42.47 -5.62 -7.24
C THR A 338 -43.14 -6.82 -6.56
N GLY A 339 -44.26 -7.28 -7.12
CA GLY A 339 -45.12 -8.30 -6.52
C GLY A 339 -44.48 -9.69 -6.26
N LYS A 340 -43.27 -9.98 -6.76
CA LYS A 340 -42.59 -11.28 -6.59
C LYS A 340 -41.59 -11.37 -5.42
N LEU A 341 -41.16 -10.26 -4.82
CA LEU A 341 -40.34 -10.24 -3.59
C LEU A 341 -41.19 -10.07 -2.33
N ALA A 342 -42.45 -10.51 -2.38
CA ALA A 342 -43.46 -10.25 -1.35
C ALA A 342 -43.32 -11.19 -0.14
N THR A 343 -42.58 -12.30 -0.26
CA THR A 343 -42.44 -13.31 0.79
C THR A 343 -41.03 -13.33 1.40
N PRO A 344 -40.87 -13.82 2.66
CA PRO A 344 -39.57 -14.04 3.28
C PRO A 344 -38.62 -14.91 2.43
N GLU A 345 -39.13 -15.93 1.75
CA GLU A 345 -38.35 -16.85 0.92
C GLU A 345 -37.79 -16.16 -0.33
N ALA A 346 -38.60 -15.33 -0.98
CA ALA A 346 -38.15 -14.53 -2.11
C ALA A 346 -37.12 -13.47 -1.68
N ALA A 347 -37.28 -12.89 -0.49
CA ALA A 347 -36.28 -12.01 0.09
C ALA A 347 -34.97 -12.75 0.40
N LEU A 348 -35.03 -13.96 0.96
CA LEU A 348 -33.86 -14.81 1.19
C LEU A 348 -33.14 -15.15 -0.12
N GLN A 349 -33.89 -15.53 -1.16
CA GLN A 349 -33.34 -15.79 -2.50
C GLN A 349 -32.55 -14.59 -3.04
N LEU A 350 -33.09 -13.37 -2.91
CA LEU A 350 -32.39 -12.15 -3.28
C LEU A 350 -31.09 -11.95 -2.48
N LEU A 351 -31.12 -12.18 -1.15
CA LEU A 351 -29.91 -12.02 -0.33
C LEU A 351 -28.83 -13.04 -0.72
N VAL A 352 -29.23 -14.29 -1.01
CA VAL A 352 -28.32 -15.35 -1.47
C VAL A 352 -27.77 -15.03 -2.86
N SER A 353 -28.58 -14.54 -3.80
CA SER A 353 -28.12 -14.17 -5.14
C SER A 353 -27.15 -12.99 -5.10
N LEU A 354 -27.42 -11.96 -4.28
CA LEU A 354 -26.51 -10.82 -4.10
C LEU A 354 -25.14 -11.27 -3.55
N ALA A 355 -25.11 -12.18 -2.59
CA ALA A 355 -23.87 -12.71 -2.05
C ALA A 355 -23.11 -13.58 -3.09
N LEU A 356 -23.80 -14.55 -3.73
CA LEU A 356 -23.17 -15.53 -4.63
C LEU A 356 -22.81 -14.99 -6.01
N ASP A 357 -23.63 -14.11 -6.58
CA ASP A 357 -23.45 -13.64 -7.96
C ASP A 357 -22.66 -12.35 -8.02
N LEU A 358 -22.81 -11.49 -7.00
CA LEU A 358 -22.33 -10.11 -7.04
C LEU A 358 -21.30 -9.77 -5.95
N ASP A 359 -21.03 -10.67 -5.00
CA ASP A 359 -20.18 -10.40 -3.83
C ASP A 359 -20.66 -9.19 -3.01
N ILE A 360 -21.98 -9.13 -2.77
CA ILE A 360 -22.65 -8.08 -1.98
C ILE A 360 -23.27 -8.72 -0.74
N ASP A 361 -22.54 -8.62 0.38
CA ASP A 361 -22.95 -9.15 1.68
C ASP A 361 -23.94 -8.19 2.38
N VAL A 362 -25.13 -8.67 2.77
CA VAL A 362 -26.17 -7.84 3.40
C VAL A 362 -26.45 -8.25 4.85
N LEU A 363 -26.81 -9.52 5.09
CA LEU A 363 -27.05 -10.09 6.43
C LEU A 363 -26.05 -11.17 6.79
N PHE A 364 -25.58 -11.90 5.79
CA PHE A 364 -24.59 -12.96 5.91
C PHE A 364 -23.63 -12.86 4.74
N LYS A 365 -22.48 -13.51 4.90
CA LYS A 365 -21.45 -13.62 3.88
C LYS A 365 -21.39 -15.05 3.37
N VAL A 366 -21.31 -15.21 2.05
CA VAL A 366 -21.00 -16.50 1.43
C VAL A 366 -19.60 -16.38 0.82
N PRO A 367 -18.54 -16.89 1.48
CA PRO A 367 -17.19 -16.76 0.97
C PRO A 367 -17.01 -17.49 -0.36
N SER A 368 -16.05 -17.02 -1.18
CA SER A 368 -15.61 -17.71 -2.41
C SER A 368 -15.05 -19.10 -2.07
N MET A 369 -15.81 -20.11 -2.46
CA MET A 369 -15.51 -21.55 -2.39
C MET A 369 -15.20 -22.14 -0.99
N GLU A 370 -15.54 -23.42 -0.87
CA GLU A 370 -15.55 -24.26 0.31
C GLU A 370 -14.35 -24.08 1.25
N ALA A 371 -14.63 -23.96 2.55
CA ALA A 371 -13.67 -24.41 3.55
C ALA A 371 -13.32 -25.89 3.24
N PRO A 372 -12.05 -26.32 3.37
CA PRO A 372 -11.58 -27.65 3.05
C PRO A 372 -12.54 -28.74 3.55
N THR A 373 -12.93 -29.61 2.64
CA THR A 373 -13.80 -30.77 2.88
C THR A 373 -13.06 -31.93 3.55
N VAL A 374 -11.72 -31.87 3.58
CA VAL A 374 -10.90 -32.59 4.56
C VAL A 374 -11.12 -31.89 5.88
N SER A 375 -11.63 -32.60 6.88
CA SER A 375 -11.59 -32.14 8.26
C SER A 375 -10.20 -31.54 8.47
N PRO A 376 -10.02 -30.22 8.71
CA PRO A 376 -8.78 -29.78 9.29
C PRO A 376 -8.60 -30.70 10.49
N PRO A 377 -7.39 -31.20 10.76
CA PRO A 377 -7.17 -32.00 11.92
C PRO A 377 -7.62 -31.22 13.16
N VAL A 378 -8.86 -31.51 13.53
CA VAL A 378 -9.79 -30.92 14.47
C VAL A 378 -10.17 -29.44 14.42
N ALA A 379 -11.51 -29.32 14.44
CA ALA A 379 -12.35 -28.20 14.87
C ALA A 379 -11.85 -26.85 14.42
N THR A 380 -12.12 -26.47 13.18
CA THR A 380 -12.29 -25.06 12.87
C THR A 380 -13.61 -24.58 13.50
N VAL A 381 -13.70 -23.30 13.83
CA VAL A 381 -14.76 -22.62 14.63
C VAL A 381 -16.17 -22.65 13.99
N GLY A 382 -16.38 -23.49 12.99
CA GLY A 382 -17.69 -23.76 12.40
C GLY A 382 -18.00 -25.26 12.44
N GLN A 383 -19.27 -25.56 12.70
CA GLN A 383 -19.72 -26.94 12.67
C GLN A 383 -19.83 -27.39 11.23
N ARG A 384 -19.20 -28.53 10.90
CA ARG A 384 -19.55 -29.26 9.68
C ARG A 384 -20.96 -29.80 9.90
N THR A 385 -21.90 -29.29 9.14
CA THR A 385 -23.32 -29.62 9.25
C THR A 385 -23.90 -29.62 7.84
N ASN A 386 -25.10 -30.13 7.65
CA ASN A 386 -25.80 -30.02 6.38
C ASN A 386 -26.80 -28.84 6.43
N ILE A 387 -27.37 -28.46 5.29
CA ILE A 387 -28.26 -27.28 5.19
C ILE A 387 -29.50 -27.45 6.07
N GLU A 388 -29.99 -28.69 6.22
CA GLU A 388 -31.18 -29.02 7.01
C GLU A 388 -30.91 -28.89 8.51
N ASP A 389 -29.85 -29.52 9.00
CA ASP A 389 -29.44 -29.52 10.40
C ASP A 389 -29.02 -28.12 10.87
N ALA A 390 -28.31 -27.35 10.04
CA ALA A 390 -27.94 -25.96 10.35
C ALA A 390 -29.19 -25.08 10.54
N ALA A 391 -30.19 -25.25 9.67
CA ALA A 391 -31.44 -24.49 9.72
C ALA A 391 -32.34 -24.93 10.89
N GLN A 392 -32.29 -26.21 11.28
CA GLN A 392 -33.09 -26.78 12.38
C GLN A 392 -32.48 -26.54 13.76
N ASN A 393 -31.17 -26.72 13.96
CA ASN A 393 -30.51 -26.52 15.27
C ASN A 393 -30.56 -25.07 15.78
N SER A 394 -30.86 -24.10 14.90
CA SER A 394 -31.00 -22.69 15.24
C SER A 394 -32.29 -22.33 15.98
N THR A 395 -33.27 -23.26 16.10
CA THR A 395 -34.54 -23.05 16.82
C THR A 395 -34.52 -23.51 18.28
N ALA A 396 -33.45 -24.18 18.73
CA ALA A 396 -33.37 -24.75 20.07
C ALA A 396 -32.81 -23.74 21.10
N SER A 397 -33.59 -22.73 21.46
CA SER A 397 -33.36 -21.92 22.68
C SER A 397 -34.59 -21.07 23.04
N THR A 398 -35.60 -21.67 23.66
CA THR A 398 -36.30 -21.19 24.89
C THR A 398 -37.54 -22.06 25.15
N ASP A 399 -37.50 -22.82 26.24
CA ASP A 399 -38.58 -23.58 26.93
C ASP A 399 -39.86 -23.94 26.15
N GLY A 400 -39.92 -25.16 25.63
CA GLY A 400 -41.14 -25.85 25.18
C GLY A 400 -40.84 -27.26 24.68
N PRO A 401 -41.71 -28.28 24.91
CA PRO A 401 -41.39 -29.66 24.52
C PRO A 401 -41.30 -29.77 23.00
N ALA A 402 -40.20 -30.38 22.54
CA ALA A 402 -39.95 -30.68 21.14
C ALA A 402 -41.10 -31.54 20.58
N THR A 403 -41.93 -30.93 19.74
CA THR A 403 -42.88 -31.69 18.91
C THR A 403 -42.12 -32.24 17.71
N ASN A 404 -41.87 -33.54 17.72
CA ASN A 404 -41.50 -34.31 16.53
C ASN A 404 -42.64 -34.23 15.52
N GLY A 405 -42.56 -33.26 14.60
CA GLY A 405 -43.40 -33.18 13.42
C GLY A 405 -42.71 -33.87 12.25
N SER A 406 -42.90 -35.18 12.10
CA SER A 406 -42.73 -35.83 10.81
C SER A 406 -43.90 -35.43 9.91
N GLY A 407 -43.62 -34.71 8.82
CA GLY A 407 -44.57 -34.55 7.71
C GLY A 407 -44.79 -33.13 7.22
N SER A 408 -44.00 -32.70 6.24
CA SER A 408 -44.49 -32.23 4.93
C SER A 408 -43.26 -32.06 4.01
N GLY A 409 -43.41 -32.34 2.71
CA GLY A 409 -42.34 -32.20 1.71
C GLY A 409 -42.01 -30.74 1.37
N GLU A 410 -41.88 -29.87 2.39
CA GLU A 410 -41.45 -28.49 2.21
C GLU A 410 -39.93 -28.44 2.04
N VAL A 411 -39.49 -27.98 0.87
CA VAL A 411 -38.07 -27.80 0.55
C VAL A 411 -37.48 -26.74 1.47
N ASN A 412 -36.36 -27.05 2.14
CA ASN A 412 -35.64 -26.10 2.99
C ASN A 412 -35.40 -24.77 2.23
N PRO A 413 -35.83 -23.61 2.75
CA PRO A 413 -35.80 -22.35 2.03
C PRO A 413 -34.37 -21.89 1.68
N TRP A 414 -33.37 -22.26 2.48
CA TRP A 414 -31.96 -22.02 2.16
C TRP A 414 -31.50 -22.87 0.99
N LEU A 415 -31.80 -24.17 1.00
CA LEU A 415 -31.46 -25.08 -0.11
C LEU A 415 -32.11 -24.61 -1.41
N ALA A 416 -33.38 -24.21 -1.35
CA ALA A 416 -34.08 -23.63 -2.49
C ALA A 416 -33.42 -22.34 -2.98
N ALA A 417 -32.99 -21.46 -2.07
CA ALA A 417 -32.31 -20.21 -2.42
C ALA A 417 -30.93 -20.42 -3.05
N PHE A 418 -30.11 -21.32 -2.49
CA PHE A 418 -28.82 -21.69 -3.06
C PHE A 418 -28.99 -22.31 -4.45
N ASN A 419 -29.89 -23.27 -4.61
CA ASN A 419 -30.15 -23.91 -5.91
C ASN A 419 -30.70 -22.93 -6.95
N ALA A 420 -31.56 -21.99 -6.54
CA ALA A 420 -32.03 -20.93 -7.43
C ALA A 420 -30.87 -20.03 -7.92
N ALA A 421 -29.91 -19.70 -7.06
CA ALA A 421 -28.73 -18.91 -7.42
C ALA A 421 -27.68 -19.69 -8.24
N LEU A 422 -27.66 -21.03 -8.16
CA LEU A 422 -26.81 -21.87 -9.01
C LEU A 422 -27.38 -22.05 -10.42
N GLY A 423 -28.71 -22.04 -10.56
CA GLY A 423 -29.39 -22.14 -11.84
C GLY A 423 -28.98 -23.39 -12.63
N ASP A 424 -28.70 -23.24 -13.91
CA ASP A 424 -28.34 -24.36 -14.80
C ASP A 424 -26.98 -24.99 -14.52
N LYS A 425 -26.19 -24.44 -13.59
CA LYS A 425 -24.85 -24.96 -13.26
C LYS A 425 -24.93 -26.28 -12.49
N GLY A 426 -26.02 -26.52 -11.77
CA GLY A 426 -26.26 -27.73 -10.99
C GLY A 426 -27.01 -27.42 -9.70
N ASN A 427 -27.29 -28.47 -8.92
CA ASN A 427 -28.00 -28.37 -7.66
C ASN A 427 -27.18 -28.99 -6.52
N LEU A 428 -27.19 -28.31 -5.37
CA LEU A 428 -26.83 -28.88 -4.08
C LEU A 428 -27.92 -29.84 -3.63
N SER A 429 -27.52 -30.91 -2.95
CA SER A 429 -28.44 -31.79 -2.23
C SER A 429 -28.55 -31.38 -0.76
N ALA A 430 -29.59 -31.88 -0.10
CA ALA A 430 -29.83 -31.60 1.32
C ALA A 430 -28.71 -32.12 2.23
N ASP A 431 -28.05 -33.20 1.83
CA ASP A 431 -26.94 -33.85 2.53
C ASP A 431 -25.56 -33.25 2.20
N GLU A 432 -25.51 -32.22 1.36
CA GLU A 432 -24.24 -31.57 1.00
C GLU A 432 -23.58 -30.97 2.26
N PRO A 433 -22.31 -31.31 2.56
CA PRO A 433 -21.63 -30.80 3.73
C PRO A 433 -21.35 -29.30 3.60
N LEU A 434 -21.89 -28.51 4.52
CA LEU A 434 -21.58 -27.09 4.67
C LEU A 434 -20.69 -26.85 5.87
N PHE A 435 -19.85 -25.83 5.74
CA PHE A 435 -19.16 -25.24 6.87
C PHE A 435 -19.87 -23.96 7.31
N VAL A 436 -20.33 -23.93 8.54
CA VAL A 436 -21.08 -22.79 9.09
C VAL A 436 -20.29 -22.16 10.24
N ALA A 437 -19.79 -20.94 10.02
CA ALA A 437 -19.00 -20.19 11.00
C ALA A 437 -19.79 -19.86 12.28
N ASP A 438 -21.05 -19.45 12.13
CA ASP A 438 -21.95 -19.14 13.23
C ASP A 438 -23.36 -19.63 12.89
N PRO A 439 -23.80 -20.78 13.44
CA PRO A 439 -25.13 -21.33 13.17
C PRO A 439 -26.28 -20.40 13.56
N ARG A 440 -26.05 -19.45 14.49
CA ARG A 440 -27.08 -18.48 14.93
C ARG A 440 -27.50 -17.54 13.80
N LEU A 441 -26.66 -17.35 12.78
CA LEU A 441 -26.98 -16.52 11.61
C LEU A 441 -28.24 -17.00 10.87
N PHE A 442 -28.51 -18.30 10.86
CA PHE A 442 -29.70 -18.86 10.22
C PHE A 442 -30.98 -18.40 10.93
N ALA A 443 -31.00 -18.45 12.27
CA ALA A 443 -32.11 -17.96 13.09
C ALA A 443 -32.24 -16.44 13.03
N LEU A 444 -31.13 -15.69 13.14
CA LEU A 444 -31.15 -14.22 13.06
C LEU A 444 -31.66 -13.73 11.70
N THR A 445 -31.23 -14.39 10.61
CA THR A 445 -31.72 -14.07 9.26
C THR A 445 -33.22 -14.33 9.18
N ARG A 446 -33.69 -15.47 9.68
CA ARG A 446 -35.13 -15.79 9.74
C ARG A 446 -35.90 -14.74 10.54
N GLU A 447 -35.43 -14.39 11.74
CA GLU A 447 -36.06 -13.36 12.59
C GLU A 447 -36.17 -12.03 11.84
N VAL A 448 -35.10 -11.59 11.17
CA VAL A 448 -35.13 -10.34 10.39
C VAL A 448 -36.15 -10.41 9.26
N LEU A 449 -36.21 -11.53 8.52
CA LEU A 449 -37.12 -11.70 7.39
C LEU A 449 -38.59 -11.80 7.82
N GLU A 450 -38.88 -12.37 9.00
CA GLU A 450 -40.23 -12.47 9.56
C GLU A 450 -40.68 -11.18 10.25
N ARG A 451 -39.76 -10.50 10.95
CA ARG A 451 -40.05 -9.29 11.75
C ARG A 451 -40.27 -8.06 10.90
N TYR A 452 -39.53 -7.91 9.81
CA TYR A 452 -39.57 -6.71 8.97
C TYR A 452 -40.35 -6.95 7.68
N PRO A 453 -41.26 -6.04 7.28
CA PRO A 453 -41.90 -6.13 5.97
C PRO A 453 -40.85 -6.21 4.85
N THR A 454 -41.04 -7.11 3.90
CA THR A 454 -40.10 -7.40 2.79
C THR A 454 -39.61 -6.16 2.04
N ARG A 455 -40.43 -5.11 1.95
CA ARG A 455 -40.01 -3.79 1.41
C ARG A 455 -38.79 -3.18 2.12
N HIS A 456 -38.66 -3.33 3.44
CA HIS A 456 -37.51 -2.81 4.20
C HIS A 456 -36.26 -3.61 3.91
N VAL A 457 -36.38 -4.95 3.83
CA VAL A 457 -35.27 -5.83 3.47
C VAL A 457 -34.76 -5.49 2.07
N ARG A 458 -35.67 -5.24 1.12
CA ARG A 458 -35.32 -4.78 -0.24
C ARG A 458 -34.59 -3.44 -0.25
N TYR A 459 -35.07 -2.46 0.51
CA TYR A 459 -34.39 -1.16 0.61
C TYR A 459 -33.03 -1.27 1.28
N TYR A 460 -32.89 -2.14 2.27
CA TYR A 460 -31.63 -2.43 2.91
C TYR A 460 -30.65 -3.09 1.94
N ALA A 461 -31.10 -4.09 1.17
CA ALA A 461 -30.30 -4.71 0.11
C ALA A 461 -29.91 -3.69 -0.98
N ALA A 462 -30.85 -2.87 -1.45
CA ALA A 462 -30.59 -1.82 -2.43
C ALA A 462 -29.57 -0.78 -1.90
N PHE A 463 -29.65 -0.43 -0.61
CA PHE A 463 -28.66 0.44 0.03
C PHE A 463 -27.25 -0.15 -0.03
N HIS A 464 -27.08 -1.44 0.24
CA HIS A 464 -25.77 -2.10 0.14
C HIS A 464 -25.23 -2.10 -1.29
N VAL A 465 -26.08 -2.41 -2.27
CA VAL A 465 -25.73 -2.32 -3.71
C VAL A 465 -25.28 -0.89 -4.07
N VAL A 466 -26.06 0.12 -3.70
CA VAL A 466 -25.72 1.53 -3.98
C VAL A 466 -24.44 1.91 -3.25
N ARG A 467 -24.28 1.56 -1.98
CA ARG A 467 -23.10 1.90 -1.17
C ARG A 467 -21.81 1.34 -1.78
N GLN A 468 -21.84 0.11 -2.30
CA GLN A 468 -20.67 -0.53 -2.90
C GLN A 468 -20.31 0.07 -4.27
N LEU A 469 -21.31 0.51 -5.04
CA LEU A 469 -21.13 0.93 -6.44
C LEU A 469 -21.10 2.44 -6.66
N ALA A 470 -21.65 3.23 -5.74
CA ALA A 470 -21.77 4.67 -5.85
C ALA A 470 -20.42 5.35 -6.18
N PRO A 471 -19.28 4.97 -5.55
CA PRO A 471 -18.00 5.58 -5.88
C PRO A 471 -17.59 5.41 -7.35
N TYR A 472 -18.04 4.34 -8.00
CA TYR A 472 -17.58 3.96 -9.33
C TYR A 472 -18.56 4.25 -10.46
N THR A 473 -19.66 4.94 -10.16
CA THR A 473 -20.72 5.23 -11.13
C THR A 473 -21.02 6.71 -11.28
N SER A 474 -20.63 7.54 -10.30
CA SER A 474 -20.90 8.97 -10.35
C SER A 474 -19.78 9.77 -9.74
N TYR A 475 -19.17 10.65 -10.54
CA TYR A 475 -18.21 11.62 -10.03
C TYR A 475 -18.82 12.53 -8.97
N ARG A 476 -20.11 12.90 -9.10
CA ARG A 476 -20.80 13.80 -8.17
C ARG A 476 -20.99 13.18 -6.80
N LEU A 477 -21.29 11.87 -6.76
CA LEU A 477 -21.39 11.17 -5.50
C LEU A 477 -20.05 11.12 -4.77
N VAL A 478 -18.95 10.93 -5.51
CA VAL A 478 -17.59 10.98 -4.93
C VAL A 478 -17.22 12.39 -4.48
N ASP A 479 -17.46 13.42 -5.29
CA ASP A 479 -17.20 14.81 -4.91
C ASP A 479 -17.97 15.20 -3.64
N ALA A 480 -19.22 14.75 -3.51
CA ALA A 480 -20.02 14.92 -2.30
C ALA A 480 -19.46 14.18 -1.07
N MET A 481 -18.71 13.09 -1.24
CA MET A 481 -18.08 12.35 -0.15
C MET A 481 -16.81 13.02 0.38
N PHE A 482 -16.07 13.76 -0.46
CA PHE A 482 -14.73 14.30 -0.11
C PHE A 482 -14.67 15.83 0.07
N ALA A 483 -15.78 16.53 -0.22
CA ALA A 483 -15.91 17.99 -0.21
C ALA A 483 -15.01 18.73 -1.25
N PRO A 484 -15.45 19.87 -1.80
CA PRO A 484 -14.76 20.54 -2.92
C PRO A 484 -13.35 21.06 -2.59
N GLU A 485 -13.06 21.28 -1.31
CA GLU A 485 -11.80 21.90 -0.86
C GLU A 485 -10.60 20.94 -0.93
N ASN A 486 -10.83 19.62 -1.10
CA ASN A 486 -9.78 18.61 -1.05
C ASN A 486 -9.73 17.70 -2.29
N GLN A 487 -9.93 18.28 -3.48
CA GLN A 487 -9.97 17.55 -4.76
C GLN A 487 -8.69 16.75 -5.07
N THR A 488 -7.51 17.23 -4.65
CA THR A 488 -6.26 16.47 -4.86
C THR A 488 -6.24 15.19 -4.04
N ALA A 489 -6.65 15.24 -2.78
CA ALA A 489 -6.77 14.03 -1.95
C ALA A 489 -7.85 13.07 -2.48
N ALA A 490 -8.97 13.60 -2.97
CA ALA A 490 -10.01 12.79 -3.61
C ALA A 490 -9.49 12.01 -4.83
N MET A 491 -8.68 12.66 -5.68
CA MET A 491 -8.09 12.01 -6.86
C MET A 491 -7.06 10.93 -6.50
N VAL A 492 -6.24 11.16 -5.47
CA VAL A 492 -5.28 10.15 -4.98
C VAL A 492 -6.02 8.96 -4.37
N TYR A 493 -6.94 9.22 -3.44
CA TYR A 493 -7.79 8.20 -2.83
C TYR A 493 -8.50 7.34 -3.88
N TYR A 494 -9.03 7.98 -4.92
CA TYR A 494 -9.77 7.28 -5.96
C TYR A 494 -8.86 6.42 -6.85
N ALA A 495 -7.67 6.91 -7.20
CA ALA A 495 -6.68 6.10 -7.91
C ALA A 495 -6.31 4.85 -7.10
N ASP A 496 -6.05 5.01 -5.80
CA ASP A 496 -5.72 3.89 -4.91
C ASP A 496 -6.88 2.90 -4.78
N ALA A 497 -8.12 3.40 -4.64
CA ALA A 497 -9.33 2.57 -4.64
C ALA A 497 -9.50 1.79 -5.95
N CYS A 498 -9.24 2.42 -7.09
CA CYS A 498 -9.28 1.77 -8.40
C CYS A 498 -8.17 0.71 -8.56
N ALA A 499 -6.95 0.99 -8.10
CA ALA A 499 -5.88 0.00 -8.10
C ALA A 499 -6.19 -1.18 -7.17
N ALA A 500 -6.80 -0.92 -6.01
CA ALA A 500 -7.27 -1.96 -5.10
C ALA A 500 -8.36 -2.82 -5.75
N ALA A 501 -9.31 -2.21 -6.46
CA ALA A 501 -10.35 -2.94 -7.17
C ALA A 501 -9.78 -3.77 -8.34
N ALA A 502 -8.87 -3.20 -9.13
CA ALA A 502 -8.14 -3.95 -10.16
C ALA A 502 -7.36 -5.12 -9.57
N SER A 503 -6.73 -4.94 -8.40
CA SER A 503 -6.04 -6.02 -7.68
C SER A 503 -6.99 -7.12 -7.21
N ARG A 504 -8.23 -6.81 -6.82
CA ARG A 504 -9.22 -7.83 -6.44
C ARG A 504 -9.70 -8.64 -7.64
N LEU A 505 -9.89 -7.99 -8.78
CA LEU A 505 -10.41 -8.64 -9.99
C LEU A 505 -9.35 -9.49 -10.70
N THR A 506 -8.08 -9.10 -10.61
CA THR A 506 -6.98 -9.75 -11.34
C THR A 506 -5.95 -10.43 -10.44
N SER A 507 -6.20 -10.45 -9.12
CA SER A 507 -5.41 -11.13 -8.08
C SER A 507 -3.90 -11.02 -8.30
N PHE A 508 -3.24 -12.14 -8.61
CA PHE A 508 -1.79 -12.24 -8.77
C PHE A 508 -1.25 -11.49 -9.98
N ALA A 509 -2.05 -11.24 -11.02
CA ALA A 509 -1.55 -10.59 -12.22
C ALA A 509 -1.05 -9.18 -11.93
N LEU A 510 -1.85 -8.39 -11.22
CA LEU A 510 -1.43 -7.04 -10.84
C LEU A 510 -0.27 -7.08 -9.85
N ALA A 511 -0.33 -7.94 -8.84
CA ALA A 511 0.76 -8.06 -7.86
C ALA A 511 2.09 -8.43 -8.54
N SER A 512 2.12 -9.50 -9.34
CA SER A 512 3.34 -9.91 -10.06
C SER A 512 3.88 -8.79 -10.96
N TYR A 513 3.02 -8.06 -11.66
CA TYR A 513 3.45 -6.92 -12.48
C TYR A 513 4.02 -5.75 -11.66
N VAL A 514 3.38 -5.40 -10.54
CA VAL A 514 3.84 -4.33 -9.65
C VAL A 514 5.16 -4.69 -8.99
N PHE A 515 5.37 -5.95 -8.60
CA PHE A 515 6.54 -6.35 -7.83
C PHE A 515 7.68 -6.99 -8.64
N GLN A 516 7.53 -7.18 -9.97
CA GLN A 516 8.52 -7.85 -10.85
C GLN A 516 9.97 -7.34 -10.73
N ASN A 517 10.18 -6.11 -10.26
CA ASN A 517 11.49 -5.50 -10.01
C ASN A 517 11.64 -4.87 -8.62
N LEU A 518 10.63 -5.02 -7.75
CA LEU A 518 10.65 -4.49 -6.38
C LEU A 518 11.04 -5.58 -5.38
N VAL A 519 10.64 -6.82 -5.64
CA VAL A 519 10.94 -7.98 -4.80
C VAL A 519 11.70 -9.00 -5.63
N GLN A 520 12.94 -9.26 -5.25
CA GLN A 520 13.81 -10.22 -5.93
C GLN A 520 13.47 -11.64 -5.49
N GLN A 521 13.65 -12.62 -6.37
CA GLN A 521 13.43 -14.04 -6.05
C GLN A 521 14.29 -14.50 -4.85
N GLN A 522 15.50 -13.95 -4.69
CA GLN A 522 16.32 -14.22 -3.52
C GLN A 522 15.68 -13.71 -2.21
N GLN A 523 15.00 -12.56 -2.23
CA GLN A 523 14.27 -12.03 -1.07
C GLN A 523 13.05 -12.90 -0.75
N VAL A 524 12.33 -13.37 -1.76
CA VAL A 524 11.20 -14.31 -1.58
C VAL A 524 11.69 -15.61 -0.92
N GLN A 525 12.82 -16.16 -1.39
CA GLN A 525 13.39 -17.36 -0.80
C GLN A 525 13.85 -17.11 0.65
N ALA A 526 14.52 -16.00 0.93
CA ALA A 526 14.95 -15.66 2.28
C ALA A 526 13.75 -15.48 3.25
N ALA A 527 12.66 -14.86 2.80
CA ALA A 527 11.43 -14.75 3.58
C ALA A 527 10.79 -16.13 3.84
N TYR A 528 10.83 -17.03 2.85
CA TYR A 528 10.37 -18.41 3.01
C TYR A 528 11.21 -19.19 4.02
N ASP A 529 12.54 -19.10 3.94
CA ASP A 529 13.47 -19.78 4.84
C ASP A 529 13.28 -19.30 6.30
N GLN A 530 13.10 -17.99 6.51
CA GLN A 530 12.78 -17.43 7.82
C GLN A 530 11.42 -17.93 8.34
N LEU A 531 10.39 -18.00 7.49
CA LEU A 531 9.08 -18.53 7.85
C LEU A 531 9.15 -20.02 8.23
N ASP A 532 9.93 -20.83 7.51
CA ASP A 532 10.10 -22.25 7.81
C ASP A 532 10.86 -22.48 9.13
N ALA A 533 11.92 -21.70 9.37
CA ALA A 533 12.63 -21.71 10.66
C ALA A 533 11.69 -21.35 11.83
N LEU A 534 10.87 -20.31 11.66
CA LEU A 534 9.86 -19.93 12.64
C LEU A 534 8.80 -21.01 12.85
N LYS A 535 8.35 -21.67 11.79
CA LYS A 535 7.37 -22.76 11.87
C LYS A 535 7.90 -23.92 12.72
N ASN A 536 9.13 -24.34 12.49
CA ASN A 536 9.80 -25.38 13.28
C ASN A 536 9.94 -24.97 14.75
N ARG A 537 10.33 -23.71 15.00
CA ARG A 537 10.44 -23.17 16.36
C ARG A 537 9.08 -23.09 17.06
N THR A 538 8.04 -22.74 16.32
CA THR A 538 6.66 -22.69 16.82
C THR A 538 6.19 -24.06 17.27
N ALA A 539 6.49 -25.12 16.51
CA ALA A 539 6.15 -26.49 16.91
C ALA A 539 6.85 -26.91 18.20
N GLY A 540 8.13 -26.55 18.37
CA GLY A 540 8.88 -26.79 19.61
C GLY A 540 8.27 -26.03 20.80
N LEU A 541 7.96 -24.74 20.63
CA LEU A 541 7.34 -23.94 21.68
C LEU A 541 5.93 -24.42 22.01
N ALA A 542 5.09 -24.73 21.01
CA ALA A 542 3.76 -25.29 21.21
C ALA A 542 3.82 -26.61 21.98
N SER A 543 4.80 -27.48 21.67
CA SER A 543 5.02 -28.73 22.39
C SER A 543 5.32 -28.52 23.87
N ALA A 544 6.01 -27.44 24.24
CA ALA A 544 6.39 -27.18 25.62
C ALA A 544 5.41 -26.25 26.36
N TRP A 545 4.72 -25.38 25.62
CA TRP A 545 3.91 -24.30 26.17
C TRP A 545 2.42 -24.63 26.26
N LEU A 546 1.89 -25.41 25.32
CA LEU A 546 0.50 -25.83 25.35
C LEU A 546 0.34 -27.09 26.20
N ALA A 547 -0.73 -27.14 27.00
CA ALA A 547 -1.08 -28.31 27.78
C ALA A 547 -2.02 -29.24 26.98
N GLN A 548 -2.25 -30.45 27.47
CA GLN A 548 -3.34 -31.30 26.98
C GLN A 548 -4.70 -30.67 27.34
N PRO A 549 -5.70 -30.69 26.44
CA PRO A 549 -5.75 -31.38 25.15
C PRO A 549 -5.26 -30.53 23.94
N ASP A 550 -4.78 -29.31 24.15
CA ASP A 550 -4.48 -28.34 23.06
C ASP A 550 -3.22 -28.72 22.27
N GLN A 551 -2.21 -29.25 22.95
CA GLN A 551 -0.88 -29.53 22.39
C GLN A 551 -0.89 -30.42 21.14
N PRO A 552 -1.56 -31.60 21.10
CA PRO A 552 -1.55 -32.45 19.91
C PRO A 552 -2.21 -31.77 18.72
N TRP A 553 -3.29 -31.01 18.94
CA TRP A 553 -3.99 -30.29 17.88
C TRP A 553 -3.13 -29.19 17.28
N ALA A 554 -2.42 -28.44 18.12
CA ALA A 554 -1.50 -27.41 17.66
C ALA A 554 -0.40 -28.00 16.76
N LEU A 555 0.21 -29.10 17.17
CA LEU A 555 1.24 -29.77 16.35
C LEU A 555 0.67 -30.32 15.05
N GLN A 556 -0.54 -30.86 15.09
CA GLN A 556 -1.20 -31.37 13.89
C GLN A 556 -1.49 -30.26 12.87
N ARG A 557 -1.97 -29.09 13.34
CA ARG A 557 -2.22 -27.90 12.50
C ARG A 557 -0.91 -27.35 11.93
N LEU A 558 0.11 -27.19 12.76
CA LEU A 558 1.44 -26.73 12.31
C LEU A 558 2.05 -27.69 11.29
N ASN A 559 1.88 -29.00 11.44
CA ASN A 559 2.37 -29.95 10.43
C ASN A 559 1.58 -29.86 9.11
N ALA A 560 0.29 -29.55 9.16
CA ALA A 560 -0.58 -29.46 7.99
C ALA A 560 -0.56 -28.10 7.28
N ILE A 561 -0.07 -27.03 7.93
CA ILE A 561 -0.18 -25.67 7.40
C ILE A 561 0.64 -25.46 6.13
N LYS A 562 0.01 -24.83 5.14
CA LYS A 562 0.62 -24.47 3.85
C LYS A 562 1.13 -23.04 3.88
N SER A 563 2.36 -22.82 3.43
CA SER A 563 2.95 -21.47 3.36
C SER A 563 2.91 -20.94 1.93
N MET A 564 2.45 -19.72 1.76
CA MET A 564 2.42 -19.01 0.49
C MET A 564 3.16 -17.68 0.62
N VAL A 565 4.32 -17.57 -0.01
CA VAL A 565 5.21 -16.40 0.11
C VAL A 565 5.31 -15.67 -1.23
N ALA A 566 4.87 -14.41 -1.24
CA ALA A 566 4.74 -13.51 -2.38
C ALA A 566 3.73 -13.97 -3.46
N TRP A 567 3.90 -15.18 -3.99
CA TRP A 567 3.08 -15.74 -5.07
C TRP A 567 2.89 -17.25 -4.87
N PRO A 568 1.83 -17.83 -5.45
CA PRO A 568 1.64 -19.27 -5.38
C PRO A 568 2.66 -20.01 -6.25
N ALA A 569 3.13 -21.16 -5.78
CA ALA A 569 4.23 -21.91 -6.42
C ALA A 569 3.93 -22.26 -7.90
N ARG A 570 2.67 -22.58 -8.23
CA ARG A 570 2.23 -22.86 -9.61
C ARG A 570 2.28 -21.64 -10.54
N LEU A 571 2.29 -20.43 -9.98
CA LEU A 571 2.44 -19.16 -10.70
C LEU A 571 3.85 -18.60 -10.55
N ASN A 572 4.75 -19.32 -9.87
CA ASN A 572 6.12 -18.88 -9.68
C ASN A 572 6.86 -18.88 -11.02
N GLY A 573 7.58 -17.80 -11.31
CA GLY A 573 8.42 -17.70 -12.51
C GLY A 573 7.94 -16.77 -13.63
N SER A 574 7.04 -15.81 -13.36
CA SER A 574 6.72 -14.69 -14.28
C SER A 574 6.41 -15.08 -15.73
N SER A 575 6.08 -16.35 -15.99
CA SER A 575 5.59 -16.77 -17.29
C SER A 575 4.22 -16.13 -17.40
N ALA A 576 4.15 -14.98 -18.09
CA ALA A 576 2.90 -14.27 -18.36
C ALA A 576 1.81 -15.28 -18.78
N THR A 577 2.20 -16.31 -19.53
CA THR A 577 1.38 -17.44 -19.94
C THR A 577 0.63 -18.17 -18.81
N ALA A 578 1.25 -18.44 -17.66
CA ALA A 578 0.60 -19.18 -16.57
C ALA A 578 -0.47 -18.33 -15.86
N VAL A 579 -0.17 -17.05 -15.64
CA VAL A 579 -1.12 -16.08 -15.07
C VAL A 579 -2.24 -15.77 -16.07
N ASP A 580 -1.92 -15.68 -17.35
CA ASP A 580 -2.88 -15.46 -18.44
C ASP A 580 -3.83 -16.66 -18.60
N GLN A 581 -3.32 -17.89 -18.46
CA GLN A 581 -4.14 -19.10 -18.43
C GLN A 581 -5.05 -19.16 -17.19
N PHE A 582 -4.53 -18.83 -16.01
CA PHE A 582 -5.29 -18.84 -14.76
C PHE A 582 -6.49 -17.87 -14.80
N LEU A 583 -6.31 -16.69 -15.40
CA LEU A 583 -7.34 -15.65 -15.50
C LEU A 583 -8.02 -15.58 -16.88
N ALA A 584 -7.91 -16.65 -17.67
CA ALA A 584 -8.51 -16.71 -19.01
C ALA A 584 -10.05 -16.57 -18.99
N HIS A 585 -10.69 -16.90 -17.86
CA HIS A 585 -12.13 -16.77 -17.66
C HIS A 585 -12.60 -15.32 -17.54
N LEU A 586 -11.71 -14.36 -17.24
CA LEU A 586 -12.08 -12.95 -17.10
C LEU A 586 -12.38 -12.31 -18.48
N PRO A 587 -13.35 -11.37 -18.54
CA PRO A 587 -13.67 -10.65 -19.78
C PRO A 587 -12.52 -9.72 -20.23
N ASP A 588 -12.72 -9.01 -21.34
CA ASP A 588 -11.72 -8.09 -21.92
C ASP A 588 -11.75 -6.67 -21.34
N PHE A 589 -12.55 -6.41 -20.29
CA PHE A 589 -12.63 -5.14 -19.54
C PHE A 589 -12.82 -3.89 -20.45
N ARG A 590 -13.76 -3.96 -21.39
CA ARG A 590 -14.12 -2.81 -22.27
C ARG A 590 -15.52 -2.31 -21.96
N GLY A 591 -15.69 -0.99 -21.83
CA GLY A 591 -16.98 -0.37 -21.51
C GLY A 591 -16.93 0.51 -20.25
N TYR A 592 -18.09 0.75 -19.65
CA TYR A 592 -18.17 1.47 -18.37
C TYR A 592 -17.65 0.57 -17.25
N TYR A 593 -16.95 1.16 -16.27
CA TYR A 593 -16.36 0.40 -15.16
C TYR A 593 -17.38 -0.49 -14.44
N VAL A 594 -18.59 0.01 -14.20
CA VAL A 594 -19.63 -0.77 -13.52
C VAL A 594 -19.99 -2.04 -14.28
N GLU A 595 -20.09 -2.00 -15.61
CA GLU A 595 -20.37 -3.19 -16.43
C GLU A 595 -19.19 -4.15 -16.39
N ILE A 596 -17.99 -3.61 -16.57
CA ILE A 596 -16.74 -4.35 -16.50
C ILE A 596 -16.59 -5.09 -15.16
N TYR A 597 -16.86 -4.40 -14.04
CA TYR A 597 -16.79 -4.95 -12.70
C TYR A 597 -17.76 -6.13 -12.56
N PHE A 598 -19.01 -5.97 -13.02
CA PHE A 598 -20.00 -7.04 -12.92
C PHE A 598 -19.71 -8.23 -13.81
N ASP A 599 -19.30 -7.99 -15.06
CA ASP A 599 -18.93 -9.07 -15.97
C ASP A 599 -17.74 -9.86 -15.41
N ALA A 600 -16.78 -9.16 -14.80
CA ALA A 600 -15.63 -9.80 -14.15
C ALA A 600 -16.03 -10.57 -12.88
N VAL A 601 -16.81 -9.99 -11.97
CA VAL A 601 -17.30 -10.68 -10.77
C VAL A 601 -18.14 -11.90 -11.15
N ALA A 602 -19.07 -11.75 -12.10
CA ALA A 602 -19.88 -12.86 -12.58
C ALA A 602 -19.02 -13.95 -13.23
N ALA A 603 -17.98 -13.59 -13.99
CA ALA A 603 -17.05 -14.56 -14.56
C ALA A 603 -16.28 -15.34 -13.48
N ILE A 604 -15.77 -14.63 -12.45
CA ILE A 604 -15.10 -15.24 -11.29
C ILE A 604 -16.05 -16.19 -10.58
N ARG A 605 -17.25 -15.73 -10.21
CA ARG A 605 -18.26 -16.53 -9.51
C ARG A 605 -18.73 -17.72 -10.32
N ASN A 606 -18.89 -17.59 -11.63
CA ASN A 606 -19.23 -18.71 -12.51
C ASN A 606 -18.11 -19.74 -12.59
N HIS A 607 -16.85 -19.29 -12.62
CA HIS A 607 -15.69 -20.18 -12.60
C HIS A 607 -15.63 -20.97 -11.28
N GLU A 608 -15.79 -20.27 -10.14
CA GLU A 608 -15.86 -20.87 -8.80
C GLU A 608 -17.01 -21.89 -8.68
N LYS A 609 -18.23 -21.53 -9.10
CA LYS A 609 -19.40 -22.44 -9.10
C LYS A 609 -19.16 -23.68 -9.95
N ALA A 610 -18.51 -23.55 -11.11
CA ALA A 610 -18.18 -24.68 -11.97
C ALA A 610 -17.19 -25.64 -11.30
N GLN A 611 -16.22 -25.10 -10.54
CA GLN A 611 -15.30 -25.93 -9.75
C GLN A 611 -16.01 -26.63 -8.58
N LEU A 612 -16.97 -25.97 -7.91
CA LEU A 612 -17.76 -26.57 -6.83
C LEU A 612 -18.59 -27.78 -7.31
N LEU A 613 -19.18 -27.67 -8.51
CA LEU A 613 -20.12 -28.67 -9.02
C LEU A 613 -19.45 -29.78 -9.85
N ASP A 614 -18.13 -29.74 -10.01
CA ASP A 614 -17.38 -30.80 -10.69
C ASP A 614 -17.33 -32.08 -9.83
N ARG A 615 -18.19 -33.03 -10.18
CA ARG A 615 -18.29 -34.35 -9.54
C ARG A 615 -17.33 -35.39 -10.13
N THR A 616 -16.53 -35.03 -11.14
CA THR A 616 -15.72 -35.98 -11.92
C THR A 616 -14.29 -36.17 -11.39
N ASN A 617 -13.82 -35.27 -10.52
CA ASN A 617 -12.50 -35.37 -9.90
C ASN A 617 -12.58 -36.05 -8.52
N GLY A 618 -12.03 -37.27 -8.45
CA GLY A 618 -11.93 -38.06 -7.22
C GLY A 618 -11.09 -37.42 -6.11
N SER A 619 -11.20 -38.02 -4.92
CA SER A 619 -10.76 -37.57 -3.58
C SER A 619 -11.11 -36.13 -3.19
N VAL A 620 -11.65 -36.00 -1.98
CA VAL A 620 -12.06 -34.74 -1.34
C VAL A 620 -10.90 -33.72 -1.29
N GLU A 621 -9.65 -34.17 -1.28
CA GLU A 621 -8.43 -33.34 -1.31
C GLU A 621 -8.25 -32.56 -2.61
N ASN A 622 -8.77 -33.04 -3.75
CA ASN A 622 -8.72 -32.34 -5.04
C ASN A 622 -9.85 -31.31 -5.21
N LYS A 623 -10.83 -31.29 -4.30
CA LYS A 623 -11.95 -30.33 -4.29
C LYS A 623 -11.70 -29.12 -3.39
N ILE A 624 -10.62 -29.12 -2.61
CA ILE A 624 -10.32 -28.05 -1.67
C ILE A 624 -10.07 -26.75 -2.43
N ALA A 625 -10.93 -25.75 -2.19
CA ALA A 625 -10.65 -24.38 -2.59
C ALA A 625 -9.30 -23.96 -2.01
N ARG A 626 -8.34 -23.63 -2.87
CA ARG A 626 -7.04 -23.16 -2.41
C ARG A 626 -7.12 -21.65 -2.22
N GLU A 627 -6.46 -21.11 -1.19
CA GLU A 627 -6.39 -19.65 -1.00
C GLU A 627 -5.85 -18.93 -2.25
N GLU A 628 -4.95 -19.60 -2.98
CA GLU A 628 -4.40 -19.14 -4.26
C GLU A 628 -5.43 -19.05 -5.41
N ASP A 629 -6.63 -19.60 -5.26
CA ASP A 629 -7.71 -19.51 -6.26
C ASP A 629 -8.61 -18.28 -6.04
N GLY A 630 -8.53 -17.63 -4.87
CA GLY A 630 -9.35 -16.47 -4.50
C GLY A 630 -8.70 -15.09 -4.73
N PRO A 631 -9.38 -14.00 -4.32
CA PRO A 631 -8.84 -12.64 -4.35
C PRO A 631 -7.59 -12.48 -3.49
N PHE A 632 -6.47 -12.08 -4.10
CA PHE A 632 -5.20 -11.90 -3.39
C PHE A 632 -4.93 -10.42 -3.05
N PRO A 633 -4.74 -10.06 -1.76
CA PRO A 633 -4.44 -8.68 -1.36
C PRO A 633 -2.96 -8.32 -1.56
N GLY A 634 -2.39 -8.64 -2.73
CA GLY A 634 -0.94 -8.57 -2.96
C GLY A 634 -0.32 -7.17 -2.88
N LEU A 635 -1.12 -6.11 -3.04
CA LEU A 635 -0.66 -4.72 -2.91
C LEU A 635 -0.63 -4.23 -1.45
N ARG A 636 -1.27 -4.95 -0.51
CA ARG A 636 -1.33 -4.55 0.90
C ARG A 636 -0.34 -5.33 1.74
N PRO A 637 0.53 -4.67 2.53
CA PRO A 637 1.50 -5.37 3.39
C PRO A 637 0.78 -6.24 4.42
N THR A 638 0.75 -7.54 4.14
CA THR A 638 -0.01 -8.54 4.90
C THR A 638 0.85 -9.78 5.11
N VAL A 639 0.89 -10.23 6.37
CA VAL A 639 1.14 -11.62 6.77
C VAL A 639 -0.17 -12.06 7.44
N ARG A 640 -0.73 -13.22 7.09
CA ARG A 640 -2.01 -13.66 7.62
C ARG A 640 -2.09 -15.17 7.71
N TYR A 641 -2.57 -15.68 8.83
CA TYR A 641 -3.11 -17.04 8.95
C TYR A 641 -4.56 -17.08 8.46
N SER A 642 -4.84 -17.97 7.50
CA SER A 642 -6.20 -18.31 7.10
C SER A 642 -6.62 -19.63 7.74
N PRO A 643 -7.47 -19.61 8.79
CA PRO A 643 -7.97 -20.82 9.43
C PRO A 643 -8.82 -21.66 8.47
N TRP A 644 -9.46 -21.00 7.50
CA TRP A 644 -10.25 -21.63 6.45
C TRP A 644 -9.38 -22.52 5.59
N TYR A 645 -8.30 -21.98 5.02
CA TYR A 645 -7.46 -22.72 4.07
C TYR A 645 -6.34 -23.52 4.75
N GLY A 646 -6.14 -23.34 6.06
CA GLY A 646 -5.02 -23.92 6.78
C GLY A 646 -3.70 -23.43 6.18
N SER A 647 -3.57 -22.13 5.97
CA SER A 647 -2.44 -21.51 5.27
C SER A 647 -1.92 -20.24 5.92
N ILE A 648 -0.65 -19.94 5.70
CA ILE A 648 -0.04 -18.63 5.98
C ILE A 648 0.24 -17.95 4.65
N LEU A 649 -0.32 -16.76 4.51
CA LEU A 649 -0.16 -15.90 3.35
C LEU A 649 0.79 -14.74 3.68
N VAL A 650 1.89 -14.63 2.94
CA VAL A 650 2.80 -13.48 2.96
C VAL A 650 2.68 -12.74 1.63
N SER A 651 2.12 -11.53 1.67
CA SER A 651 2.04 -10.65 0.49
C SER A 651 3.43 -10.22 0.02
N PRO A 652 3.65 -9.94 -1.28
CA PRO A 652 4.92 -9.41 -1.77
C PRO A 652 5.25 -8.04 -1.15
N SER A 653 4.24 -7.21 -0.84
CA SER A 653 4.41 -5.96 -0.08
C SER A 653 4.98 -6.16 1.32
N ALA A 654 4.78 -7.32 1.96
CA ALA A 654 5.36 -7.61 3.28
C ALA A 654 6.87 -7.94 3.20
N ILE A 655 7.40 -8.15 1.99
CA ILE A 655 8.81 -8.43 1.69
C ILE A 655 9.57 -7.13 1.30
N LEU A 656 8.98 -5.96 1.58
CA LEU A 656 9.59 -4.64 1.39
C LEU A 656 10.05 -4.03 2.72
N GLU A 657 10.97 -3.07 2.65
CA GLU A 657 11.35 -2.30 3.84
C GLU A 657 10.21 -1.39 4.35
N PRO A 658 10.07 -1.21 5.67
CA PRO A 658 10.98 -1.71 6.71
C PRO A 658 10.62 -3.11 7.26
N LEU A 659 9.63 -3.79 6.70
CA LEU A 659 9.17 -5.09 7.22
C LEU A 659 10.18 -6.20 6.95
N PHE A 660 10.74 -6.26 5.74
CA PHE A 660 11.79 -7.21 5.37
C PHE A 660 12.98 -6.45 4.80
N VAL A 661 14.16 -6.67 5.37
CA VAL A 661 15.38 -5.92 5.05
C VAL A 661 16.41 -6.89 4.52
N ASN A 662 16.52 -6.94 3.20
CA ASN A 662 17.38 -7.92 2.54
C ASN A 662 18.84 -7.82 3.03
N GLY A 663 19.41 -8.95 3.43
CA GLY A 663 20.77 -9.05 3.97
C GLY A 663 20.91 -8.68 5.44
N SER A 664 19.83 -8.37 6.17
CA SER A 664 19.87 -8.15 7.62
C SER A 664 18.86 -9.06 8.32
N ASP A 665 19.33 -10.18 8.86
CA ASP A 665 18.48 -11.11 9.62
C ASP A 665 17.96 -10.48 10.91
N SER A 666 18.77 -9.66 11.58
CA SER A 666 18.34 -8.90 12.75
C SER A 666 17.11 -8.02 12.46
N ALA A 667 17.18 -7.16 11.44
CA ALA A 667 16.06 -6.28 11.12
C ALA A 667 14.87 -7.06 10.53
N SER A 668 15.12 -8.04 9.65
CA SER A 668 14.06 -8.83 9.01
C SER A 668 13.33 -9.72 10.00
N LEU A 669 14.03 -10.45 10.88
CA LEU A 669 13.38 -11.25 11.92
C LEU A 669 12.70 -10.36 12.96
N GLY A 670 13.28 -9.20 13.30
CA GLY A 670 12.65 -8.24 14.21
C GLY A 670 11.29 -7.74 13.70
N ALA A 671 11.19 -7.40 12.42
CA ALA A 671 9.96 -6.88 11.81
C ALA A 671 9.09 -8.00 11.20
N PHE A 672 9.48 -8.56 10.05
CA PHE A 672 8.78 -9.65 9.35
C PHE A 672 8.71 -10.92 10.20
N GLY A 673 9.81 -11.34 10.84
CA GLY A 673 9.82 -12.56 11.63
C GLY A 673 8.86 -12.50 12.83
N HIS A 674 8.74 -11.35 13.49
CA HIS A 674 7.73 -11.12 14.53
C HIS A 674 6.31 -11.25 13.96
N LEU A 675 6.00 -10.67 12.79
CA LEU A 675 4.68 -10.85 12.15
C LEU A 675 4.42 -12.30 11.74
N ALA A 676 5.40 -12.98 11.16
CA ALA A 676 5.29 -14.38 10.77
C ALA A 676 5.10 -15.31 11.98
N GLY A 677 5.85 -15.08 13.07
CA GLY A 677 5.69 -15.80 14.33
C GLY A 677 4.32 -15.57 14.98
N HIS A 678 3.79 -14.35 14.89
CA HIS A 678 2.44 -14.01 15.35
C HIS A 678 1.38 -14.84 14.62
N GLU A 679 1.42 -14.89 13.28
CA GLU A 679 0.46 -15.70 12.50
C GLU A 679 0.63 -17.21 12.68
N LEU A 680 1.87 -17.69 12.85
CA LEU A 680 2.16 -19.08 13.19
C LEU A 680 1.57 -19.48 14.56
N TRP A 681 1.51 -18.53 15.50
CA TRP A 681 0.87 -18.77 16.79
C TRP A 681 -0.65 -18.88 16.68
N HIS A 682 -1.29 -18.00 15.91
CA HIS A 682 -2.71 -18.14 15.57
C HIS A 682 -3.00 -19.49 14.92
N ALA A 683 -2.12 -19.95 14.03
CA ALA A 683 -2.21 -21.26 13.41
C ALA A 683 -2.11 -22.43 14.40
N ALA A 684 -1.23 -22.33 15.40
CA ALA A 684 -1.11 -23.34 16.44
C ALA A 684 -2.40 -23.45 17.27
N LEU A 685 -2.97 -22.31 17.66
CA LEU A 685 -4.21 -22.28 18.44
C LEU A 685 -5.46 -22.62 17.60
N GLY A 686 -5.42 -22.39 16.28
CA GLY A 686 -6.56 -22.56 15.38
C GLY A 686 -7.61 -21.45 15.56
N GLU A 687 -7.18 -20.26 15.99
CA GLU A 687 -8.05 -19.13 16.30
C GLU A 687 -8.50 -18.40 15.01
N MET A 688 -9.75 -17.90 15.01
CA MET A 688 -10.20 -16.88 14.06
C MET A 688 -10.00 -15.48 14.68
N PRO A 689 -9.63 -14.46 13.89
CA PRO A 689 -9.61 -13.10 14.41
C PRO A 689 -11.02 -12.59 14.65
N LEU A 690 -11.23 -12.10 15.88
CA LEU A 690 -12.30 -11.24 16.37
C LEU A 690 -13.67 -11.87 16.69
N GLY A 691 -13.84 -12.10 17.99
CA GLY A 691 -15.16 -12.22 18.62
C GLY A 691 -15.40 -13.60 19.18
N VAL A 692 -15.00 -13.78 20.44
CA VAL A 692 -15.33 -14.95 21.27
C VAL A 692 -16.83 -15.26 21.12
N SER A 693 -17.15 -16.30 20.34
CA SER A 693 -18.43 -16.99 20.45
C SER A 693 -18.35 -17.83 21.73
N PRO A 694 -19.34 -17.78 22.65
CA PRO A 694 -19.35 -18.63 23.83
C PRO A 694 -19.61 -20.11 23.52
N GLN A 695 -19.86 -20.48 22.26
CA GLN A 695 -20.12 -21.86 21.87
C GLN A 695 -19.38 -22.20 20.56
N SER A 696 -18.17 -22.72 20.69
CA SER A 696 -17.55 -23.64 19.74
C SER A 696 -16.60 -24.54 20.53
N ASP A 697 -16.62 -25.84 20.29
CA ASP A 697 -15.91 -26.92 21.02
C ASP A 697 -14.35 -26.89 20.94
N LEU A 698 -13.75 -25.70 20.83
CA LEU A 698 -12.33 -25.43 21.13
C LEU A 698 -12.25 -24.50 22.33
N THR A 699 -12.72 -24.94 23.49
CA THR A 699 -12.32 -24.31 24.74
C THR A 699 -10.86 -24.70 25.00
N LEU A 700 -9.95 -23.72 24.92
CA LEU A 700 -8.57 -23.90 25.36
C LEU A 700 -8.56 -24.56 26.74
N GLY A 701 -7.64 -25.51 26.95
CA GLY A 701 -7.46 -26.16 28.23
C GLY A 701 -7.21 -25.14 29.34
N GLU A 702 -7.65 -25.45 30.57
CA GLU A 702 -7.54 -24.55 31.72
C GLU A 702 -6.10 -24.05 31.95
N GLU A 703 -5.12 -24.90 31.71
CA GLU A 703 -3.70 -24.56 31.86
C GLU A 703 -3.22 -23.57 30.79
N THR A 704 -3.66 -23.74 29.54
CA THR A 704 -3.37 -22.77 28.46
C THR A 704 -4.03 -21.42 28.77
N LEU A 705 -5.27 -21.43 29.26
CA LEU A 705 -5.99 -20.23 29.69
C LEU A 705 -5.28 -19.47 30.82
N LYS A 706 -4.67 -20.18 31.79
CA LYS A 706 -3.86 -19.53 32.85
C LYS A 706 -2.68 -18.76 32.29
N ARG A 707 -2.04 -19.27 31.23
CA ARG A 707 -0.92 -18.59 30.58
C ARG A 707 -1.38 -17.37 29.78
N HIS A 708 -2.52 -17.48 29.09
CA HIS A 708 -3.18 -16.32 28.45
C HIS A 708 -3.53 -15.24 29.49
N GLU A 709 -4.04 -15.63 30.66
CA GLU A 709 -4.34 -14.72 31.76
C GLU A 709 -3.07 -14.05 32.32
N CYS A 710 -1.94 -14.75 32.36
CA CYS A 710 -0.65 -14.15 32.73
C CYS A 710 -0.29 -12.99 31.79
N VAL A 711 -0.38 -13.20 30.47
CA VAL A 711 -0.13 -12.15 29.45
C VAL A 711 -1.12 -10.98 29.64
N ALA A 712 -2.41 -11.28 29.80
CA ALA A 712 -3.46 -10.27 30.01
C ALA A 712 -3.14 -9.35 31.20
N ASN A 713 -2.65 -9.93 32.30
CA ASN A 713 -2.27 -9.19 33.49
C ASN A 713 -1.07 -8.25 33.26
N VAL A 714 -0.13 -8.60 32.37
CA VAL A 714 0.96 -7.69 31.97
C VAL A 714 0.41 -6.50 31.18
N TYR A 715 -0.47 -6.74 30.21
CA TYR A 715 -1.14 -5.66 29.46
C TYR A 715 -1.96 -4.75 30.39
N LYS A 716 -2.66 -5.33 31.37
CA LYS A 716 -3.39 -4.57 32.40
C LYS A 716 -2.45 -3.68 33.22
N LYS A 717 -1.30 -4.20 33.65
CA LYS A 717 -0.26 -3.41 34.36
C LYS A 717 0.31 -2.30 33.47
N ALA A 718 0.40 -2.53 32.16
CA ALA A 718 0.86 -1.57 31.17
C ALA A 718 -0.16 -0.45 30.86
N GLY A 719 -1.38 -0.52 31.41
CA GLY A 719 -2.43 0.49 31.22
C GLY A 719 -3.38 0.20 30.06
N ALA A 720 -3.45 -1.05 29.57
CA ALA A 720 -4.43 -1.45 28.58
C ALA A 720 -5.87 -1.23 29.08
N ASN A 721 -6.78 -0.89 28.16
CA ASN A 721 -8.20 -0.77 28.50
C ASN A 721 -8.81 -2.14 28.87
N LYS A 722 -10.03 -2.13 29.41
CA LYS A 722 -10.69 -3.36 29.89
C LYS A 722 -10.77 -4.45 28.82
N ARG A 723 -11.11 -4.11 27.58
CA ARG A 723 -11.24 -5.06 26.46
C ARG A 723 -9.90 -5.71 26.13
N ASP A 724 -8.85 -4.91 26.00
CA ASP A 724 -7.51 -5.39 25.65
C ASP A 724 -6.86 -6.18 26.81
N ALA A 725 -7.31 -5.93 28.04
CA ALA A 725 -6.92 -6.64 29.25
C ALA A 725 -7.85 -7.82 29.61
N GLU A 726 -8.92 -8.10 28.85
CA GLU A 726 -9.88 -9.15 29.15
C GLU A 726 -9.38 -10.51 28.65
N LYS A 727 -9.12 -11.45 29.58
CA LYS A 727 -8.86 -12.88 29.37
C LYS A 727 -7.83 -13.27 28.30
N GLY A 728 -6.82 -12.43 28.06
CA GLY A 728 -5.68 -12.79 27.21
C GLY A 728 -6.05 -12.83 25.74
N SER A 729 -6.43 -11.65 25.23
CA SER A 729 -6.60 -11.37 23.79
C SER A 729 -5.60 -12.18 22.96
N SER A 730 -6.11 -13.01 22.06
CA SER A 730 -5.33 -13.88 21.18
C SER A 730 -4.24 -13.10 20.46
N GLU A 731 -4.56 -11.90 19.98
CA GLU A 731 -3.63 -10.98 19.32
C GLU A 731 -2.46 -10.55 20.21
N ASN A 732 -2.74 -10.28 21.49
CA ASN A 732 -1.72 -9.86 22.45
C ASN A 732 -0.78 -11.01 22.82
N VAL A 733 -1.31 -12.23 22.92
CA VAL A 733 -0.51 -13.44 23.13
C VAL A 733 0.32 -13.73 21.88
N ALA A 734 -0.27 -13.66 20.69
CA ALA A 734 0.42 -13.85 19.43
C ALA A 734 1.55 -12.84 19.20
N ASP A 735 1.40 -11.57 19.62
CA ASP A 735 2.49 -10.59 19.60
C ASP A 735 3.66 -10.98 20.51
N VAL A 736 3.37 -11.38 21.76
CA VAL A 736 4.40 -11.78 22.72
C VAL A 736 5.13 -13.03 22.23
N VAL A 737 4.37 -14.06 21.86
CA VAL A 737 4.91 -15.34 21.39
C VAL A 737 5.63 -15.17 20.05
N GLY A 738 5.06 -14.41 19.12
CA GLY A 738 5.65 -14.15 17.82
C GLY A 738 7.02 -13.47 17.91
N LEU A 739 7.17 -12.50 18.83
CA LEU A 739 8.46 -11.86 19.07
C LEU A 739 9.47 -12.81 19.74
N GLU A 740 9.06 -13.63 20.71
CA GLU A 740 9.91 -14.64 21.36
C GLU A 740 10.42 -15.67 20.33
N LEU A 741 9.53 -16.16 19.46
CA LEU A 741 9.89 -17.06 18.36
C LEU A 741 10.92 -16.41 17.44
N ALA A 742 10.65 -15.18 16.98
CA ALA A 742 11.55 -14.44 16.09
C ALA A 742 12.92 -14.19 16.71
N TYR A 743 12.96 -13.78 17.98
CA TYR A 743 14.23 -13.52 18.67
C TYR A 743 15.03 -14.81 18.88
N SER A 744 14.36 -15.92 19.19
CA SER A 744 15.03 -17.22 19.35
C SER A 744 15.65 -17.72 18.04
N VAL A 745 14.94 -17.62 16.91
CA VAL A 745 15.49 -17.96 15.57
C VAL A 745 16.68 -17.08 15.23
N TYR A 746 16.57 -15.77 15.48
CA TYR A 746 17.67 -14.82 15.27
C TYR A 746 18.92 -15.19 16.08
N ARG A 747 18.75 -15.50 17.38
CA ARG A 747 19.85 -15.86 18.28
C ARG A 747 20.52 -17.18 17.91
N GLU A 748 19.74 -18.20 17.53
CA GLU A 748 20.25 -19.51 17.11
C GLU A 748 21.04 -19.43 15.79
N GLY A 749 20.56 -18.64 14.83
CA GLY A 749 21.28 -18.37 13.58
C GLY A 749 22.65 -17.70 13.85
N ASN A 750 22.67 -16.72 14.75
CA ASN A 750 23.92 -16.03 15.14
C ASN A 750 24.89 -16.93 15.92
N ALA A 751 24.39 -17.85 16.74
CA ALA A 751 25.22 -18.80 17.50
C ALA A 751 25.82 -19.92 16.63
N SER A 752 25.21 -20.21 15.48
CA SER A 752 25.63 -21.27 14.55
C SER A 752 26.63 -20.77 13.49
N ALA A 753 26.88 -19.46 13.41
CA ALA A 753 27.92 -18.89 12.57
C ALA A 753 29.31 -19.22 13.16
N PRO A 754 30.28 -19.72 12.37
CA PRO A 754 31.60 -20.06 12.88
C PRO A 754 32.25 -18.82 13.48
N ALA A 755 32.64 -18.92 14.75
CA ALA A 755 33.38 -17.90 15.47
C ALA A 755 34.77 -17.67 14.85
N SER A 756 34.84 -16.85 13.79
CA SER A 756 36.10 -16.26 13.36
C SER A 756 36.44 -15.15 14.35
N GLY A 757 37.24 -15.50 15.35
CA GLY A 757 37.82 -14.55 16.27
C GLY A 757 38.60 -13.47 15.54
N SER A 758 38.07 -12.25 15.50
CA SER A 758 38.84 -11.00 15.55
C SER A 758 37.87 -9.83 15.56
N SER A 759 38.14 -8.86 16.42
CA SER A 759 37.63 -7.50 16.31
C SER A 759 37.75 -7.01 14.86
N GLY A 760 36.62 -6.91 14.17
CA GLY A 760 36.50 -6.40 12.80
C GLY A 760 36.42 -7.50 11.75
N GLY A 761 35.19 -7.86 11.31
CA GLY A 761 35.04 -8.74 10.16
C GLY A 761 33.67 -9.37 9.90
N GLU A 762 32.57 -8.60 9.88
CA GLU A 762 31.46 -8.91 8.96
C GLU A 762 31.51 -7.88 7.81
N GLY A 763 32.19 -8.25 6.74
CA GLY A 763 32.07 -7.55 5.47
C GLY A 763 30.84 -8.06 4.73
N ASN A 764 29.65 -7.57 5.09
CA ASN A 764 28.41 -7.74 4.30
C ASN A 764 27.55 -6.46 4.38
N ALA A 765 26.79 -6.21 3.33
CA ALA A 765 26.20 -4.93 2.88
C ALA A 765 25.15 -4.25 3.79
N THR A 766 25.03 -4.62 5.07
CA THR A 766 23.86 -4.28 5.91
C THR A 766 24.18 -3.82 7.32
N ASP A 767 25.45 -3.68 7.68
CA ASP A 767 25.84 -3.08 8.94
C ASP A 767 25.45 -1.59 8.91
N ILE A 768 24.37 -1.21 9.60
CA ILE A 768 24.14 0.19 10.01
C ILE A 768 25.24 0.47 11.05
N ARG A 769 26.48 0.68 10.58
CA ARG A 769 27.67 0.66 11.45
C ARG A 769 27.45 1.53 12.67
N GLY A 770 27.55 0.94 13.85
CA GLY A 770 27.34 1.61 15.13
C GLY A 770 26.12 1.16 15.93
N LEU A 771 25.14 0.46 15.33
CA LEU A 771 24.04 -0.17 16.07
C LEU A 771 24.29 -1.67 16.23
N ASN A 772 24.30 -2.15 17.48
CA ASN A 772 24.40 -3.58 17.80
C ASN A 772 23.23 -4.34 17.12
N PRO A 773 23.47 -5.49 16.43
CA PRO A 773 22.42 -6.32 15.85
C PRO A 773 21.24 -6.63 16.79
N ASP A 774 21.45 -6.84 18.09
CA ASP A 774 20.35 -7.05 19.05
C ASP A 774 19.47 -5.80 19.19
N ARG A 775 20.08 -4.61 19.21
CA ARG A 775 19.32 -3.33 19.24
C ARG A 775 18.54 -3.12 17.95
N LEU A 776 19.15 -3.44 16.81
CA LEU A 776 18.49 -3.30 15.51
C LEU A 776 17.26 -4.22 15.41
N PHE A 777 17.32 -5.43 15.96
CA PHE A 777 16.19 -6.36 16.01
C PHE A 777 14.99 -5.73 16.74
N PHE A 778 15.22 -5.20 17.94
CA PHE A 778 14.15 -4.56 18.72
C PHE A 778 13.62 -3.28 18.08
N LEU A 779 14.52 -2.46 17.51
CA LEU A 779 14.13 -1.25 16.78
C LEU A 779 13.24 -1.58 15.59
N ALA A 780 13.62 -2.56 14.76
CA ALA A 780 12.81 -3.01 13.64
C ALA A 780 11.46 -3.60 14.09
N SER A 781 11.46 -4.37 15.19
CA SER A 781 10.25 -4.93 15.80
C SER A 781 9.25 -3.87 16.23
N CYS A 782 9.73 -2.73 16.76
CA CYS A 782 8.86 -1.65 17.17
C CYS A 782 8.51 -0.68 16.02
N LEU A 783 9.43 -0.43 15.07
CA LEU A 783 9.25 0.52 13.97
C LEU A 783 7.98 0.23 13.15
N LYS A 784 7.65 -1.05 12.93
CA LYS A 784 6.41 -1.43 12.21
C LYS A 784 5.12 -0.98 12.91
N TRP A 785 5.17 -0.65 14.20
CA TRP A 785 4.04 -0.17 14.98
C TRP A 785 3.99 1.36 15.11
N CYS A 786 4.92 2.10 14.49
CA CYS A 786 4.87 3.56 14.57
C CYS A 786 3.58 4.13 13.96
N SER A 787 2.97 5.09 14.65
CA SER A 787 1.65 5.64 14.33
C SER A 787 1.55 7.10 14.76
N ALA A 788 0.71 7.86 14.04
CA ALA A 788 0.33 9.22 14.42
C ALA A 788 -0.54 9.26 15.69
N THR A 789 -1.23 8.16 16.00
CA THR A 789 -2.15 8.06 17.14
C THR A 789 -1.82 6.84 18.00
N PRO A 790 -0.68 6.83 18.70
CA PRO A 790 -0.13 5.63 19.35
C PRO A 790 -0.93 5.09 20.52
N ASP A 791 -1.78 5.93 21.13
CA ASP A 791 -2.56 5.63 22.34
C ASP A 791 -4.07 5.49 22.08
N THR A 792 -4.50 5.65 20.83
CA THR A 792 -5.90 5.46 20.44
C THR A 792 -6.02 4.38 19.39
N LEU A 793 -7.12 3.65 19.42
CA LEU A 793 -7.45 2.70 18.37
C LEU A 793 -7.77 3.45 17.09
N SER A 794 -7.05 3.14 16.01
CA SER A 794 -7.48 3.51 14.66
C SER A 794 -8.93 3.08 14.44
N LYS A 795 -9.68 3.84 13.63
CA LYS A 795 -11.02 3.45 13.15
C LYS A 795 -11.00 2.09 12.41
N THR A 796 -9.85 1.65 11.93
CA THR A 796 -9.64 0.36 11.24
C THR A 796 -9.11 -0.76 12.14
N SER A 797 -8.70 -0.45 13.38
CA SER A 797 -8.13 -1.41 14.34
C SER A 797 -9.09 -1.73 15.49
N LEU A 798 -10.40 -1.74 15.24
CA LEU A 798 -11.46 -1.94 16.25
C LEU A 798 -11.30 -3.24 17.08
N GLY A 799 -10.41 -4.15 16.68
CA GLY A 799 -10.11 -5.41 17.37
C GLY A 799 -8.70 -5.57 17.96
N TYR A 800 -7.76 -4.63 17.76
CA TYR A 800 -6.37 -4.73 18.23
C TYR A 800 -6.10 -3.83 19.44
N THR A 801 -5.01 -4.09 20.16
CA THR A 801 -4.49 -3.19 21.20
C THR A 801 -3.75 -2.00 20.58
N THR A 802 -3.64 -0.88 21.31
CA THR A 802 -2.95 0.34 20.84
C THR A 802 -1.49 0.08 20.40
N PRO A 803 -0.99 0.76 19.35
CA PRO A 803 0.36 0.54 18.82
C PRO A 803 1.49 0.64 19.85
N ARG A 804 1.39 1.58 20.81
CA ARG A 804 2.38 1.72 21.90
C ARG A 804 2.55 0.42 22.69
N LEU A 805 1.44 -0.23 23.04
CA LEU A 805 1.44 -1.47 23.82
C LEU A 805 1.88 -2.67 22.99
N ARG A 806 1.53 -2.74 21.69
CA ARG A 806 1.99 -3.80 20.76
C ARG A 806 3.50 -3.75 20.50
N CYS A 807 4.13 -2.60 20.70
CA CYS A 807 5.59 -2.49 20.76
C CYS A 807 6.14 -2.80 22.16
N ASN A 808 5.70 -2.07 23.18
CA ASN A 808 6.36 -2.09 24.49
C ASN A 808 6.17 -3.43 25.21
N VAL A 809 4.96 -4.00 25.24
CA VAL A 809 4.70 -5.18 26.06
C VAL A 809 5.46 -6.42 25.57
N PRO A 810 5.40 -6.80 24.27
CA PRO A 810 6.20 -7.93 23.77
C PRO A 810 7.69 -7.78 24.04
N VAL A 811 8.24 -6.59 23.78
CA VAL A 811 9.67 -6.30 23.94
C VAL A 811 10.09 -6.40 25.42
N ALA A 812 9.27 -5.90 26.34
CA ALA A 812 9.55 -5.99 27.77
C ALA A 812 9.45 -7.41 28.34
N MET A 813 8.62 -8.26 27.74
CA MET A 813 8.38 -9.64 28.20
C MET A 813 9.46 -10.65 27.77
N LEU A 814 10.30 -10.30 26.79
CA LEU A 814 11.47 -11.10 26.44
C LEU A 814 12.45 -11.18 27.62
N ASP A 815 12.94 -12.38 27.92
CA ASP A 815 13.59 -12.73 29.19
C ASP A 815 14.61 -11.69 29.70
N ALA A 816 14.52 -11.37 31.00
CA ALA A 816 15.24 -10.31 31.70
C ALA A 816 16.74 -10.60 31.94
N GLY A 817 17.34 -11.50 31.15
CA GLY A 817 18.77 -11.86 31.23
C GLY A 817 19.47 -12.16 29.90
N SER A 818 18.74 -12.12 28.77
CA SER A 818 19.32 -12.37 27.42
C SER A 818 18.58 -11.63 26.28
N GLY A 819 17.63 -10.76 26.62
CA GLY A 819 16.74 -10.07 25.68
C GLY A 819 16.90 -8.55 25.63
N PHE A 820 15.78 -7.85 25.56
CA PHE A 820 15.73 -6.39 25.40
C PHE A 820 16.49 -5.61 26.48
N ALA A 821 16.31 -5.98 27.74
CA ALA A 821 16.93 -5.28 28.86
C ALA A 821 18.46 -5.31 28.79
N GLU A 822 19.06 -6.43 28.34
CA GLU A 822 20.50 -6.53 28.13
C GLU A 822 20.93 -5.68 26.92
N ALA A 823 20.23 -5.80 25.79
CA ALA A 823 20.56 -5.07 24.57
C ALA A 823 20.61 -3.55 24.80
N PHE A 824 19.73 -3.00 25.62
CA PHE A 824 19.67 -1.57 25.94
C PHE A 824 20.30 -1.17 27.28
N GLY A 825 20.80 -2.13 28.07
CA GLY A 825 21.41 -1.87 29.37
C GLY A 825 20.41 -1.34 30.42
N CYS A 826 19.16 -1.81 30.35
CA CYS A 826 18.10 -1.39 31.26
C CYS A 826 18.33 -1.93 32.67
N LYS A 827 18.13 -1.06 33.65
CA LYS A 827 18.27 -1.44 35.06
C LYS A 827 16.98 -2.13 35.55
N PRO A 828 17.05 -2.99 36.59
CA PRO A 828 15.87 -3.67 37.13
C PRO A 828 14.72 -2.73 37.54
N GLU A 829 15.05 -1.49 37.90
CA GLU A 829 14.10 -0.47 38.31
C GLU A 829 13.44 0.31 37.17
N SER A 830 13.93 0.17 35.93
CA SER A 830 13.41 0.85 34.75
C SER A 830 11.96 0.43 34.47
N LYS A 831 11.16 1.35 33.90
CA LYS A 831 9.71 1.13 33.71
C LYS A 831 9.43 -0.07 32.80
N MET A 832 10.18 -0.22 31.71
CA MET A 832 10.04 -1.36 30.79
C MET A 832 10.30 -2.70 31.48
N VAL A 833 11.31 -2.78 32.36
CA VAL A 833 11.63 -4.01 33.10
C VAL A 833 10.58 -4.30 34.17
N LYS A 834 10.15 -3.28 34.92
CA LYS A 834 9.10 -3.40 35.95
C LYS A 834 7.74 -3.80 35.38
N MET A 835 7.41 -3.37 34.16
CA MET A 835 6.15 -3.69 33.49
C MET A 835 5.97 -5.21 33.33
N ALA A 836 7.04 -5.90 32.93
CA ALA A 836 7.06 -7.35 32.78
C ALA A 836 7.45 -8.10 34.07
N ALA A 837 7.69 -7.39 35.19
CA ALA A 837 8.03 -8.03 36.45
C ALA A 837 6.85 -8.86 37.00
N GLY A 838 7.10 -10.16 37.23
CA GLY A 838 6.09 -11.13 37.65
C GLY A 838 6.47 -12.56 37.25
N PRO A 839 5.50 -13.50 37.26
CA PRO A 839 5.70 -14.84 36.72
C PRO A 839 6.11 -14.72 35.25
N LYS A 840 7.14 -15.47 34.84
CA LYS A 840 7.51 -15.58 33.42
C LYS A 840 6.36 -16.28 32.69
N CYS A 841 5.49 -15.52 32.01
CA CYS A 841 4.35 -16.09 31.29
C CYS A 841 4.77 -17.10 30.19
N MET A 842 6.03 -16.99 29.73
CA MET A 842 6.64 -17.89 28.75
C MET A 842 7.47 -19.02 29.37
N ALA A 843 7.64 -19.07 30.69
CA ALA A 843 8.37 -20.16 31.33
C ALA A 843 7.58 -21.46 31.29
N ILE A 844 8.28 -22.54 30.95
CA ILE A 844 7.78 -23.92 31.03
C ILE A 844 8.08 -24.38 32.46
N GLU A 845 7.07 -24.53 33.32
CA GLU A 845 7.27 -25.20 34.60
C GLU A 845 7.62 -26.67 34.34
N GLU A 846 8.83 -27.09 34.69
CA GLU A 846 9.22 -28.51 34.70
C GLU A 846 8.36 -29.25 35.74
N LYS A 847 7.19 -29.77 35.34
CA LYS A 847 6.53 -30.79 36.15
C LYS A 847 7.31 -32.10 35.98
N PRO A 848 7.74 -32.75 37.08
CA PRO A 848 8.34 -34.07 36.99
C PRO A 848 7.33 -35.00 36.29
N MET A 849 7.76 -35.65 35.20
CA MET A 849 6.99 -36.67 34.50
C MET A 849 6.50 -37.72 35.52
N GLU A 850 5.19 -37.79 35.77
CA GLU A 850 4.62 -39.03 36.29
C GLU A 850 4.79 -40.11 35.21
N PRO A 851 5.27 -41.30 35.57
CA PRO A 851 5.47 -42.37 34.60
C PRO A 851 4.15 -42.70 33.90
N PRO A 852 4.17 -43.01 32.59
CA PRO A 852 2.96 -43.25 31.83
C PRO A 852 2.14 -44.38 32.46
N ARG A 853 0.91 -44.07 32.85
CA ARG A 853 -0.07 -45.09 33.19
C ARG A 853 -0.34 -45.90 31.93
N THR A 854 0.05 -47.17 31.95
CA THR A 854 -0.33 -48.14 30.92
C THR A 854 -1.84 -48.30 30.93
N TYR A 855 -2.51 -47.72 29.93
CA TYR A 855 -3.91 -48.04 29.66
C TYR A 855 -3.93 -49.32 28.81
N ASN A 856 -4.34 -50.43 29.43
CA ASN A 856 -4.69 -51.65 28.71
C ASN A 856 -5.94 -51.38 27.86
N VAL A 857 -5.80 -51.46 26.55
CA VAL A 857 -6.90 -51.46 25.59
C VAL A 857 -7.45 -52.89 25.51
N THR A 858 -8.61 -53.11 26.13
CA THR A 858 -9.51 -54.23 25.79
C THR A 858 -10.95 -53.75 25.97
N GLY A 859 -11.73 -53.81 24.89
CA GLY A 859 -13.19 -53.64 24.89
C GLY A 859 -13.67 -52.60 23.89
#